data_AF-A0A2N1I5J9-F1
#
_entry.id   AF-A0A2N1I5J9-F1
#
_cell.length_a   1.000
_cell.length_b   1.000
_cell.length_c   1.000
_cell.angle_alpha   90.00
_cell.angle_beta   90.00
_cell.angle_gamma   90.00
#
_symmetry.space_group_name_H-M   'P 1'
#
loop_
_entity.id
_entity.type
_entity.pdbx_description
1 polymer ?
#
loop_
_entity_poly.entity_id
_entity_poly.type
_entity_poly.pdbx_seq_one_letter_code
_entity_poly.pdbx_strand_id
1 'polypeptide(L)'
;MKYFLCAILACSLLLPSANATNQSSLLLTKPKIVGGELAAQGDWPWMSALVFTQNVVNTSLEVAGIQYDSEHFSNGVSGQASATMADCGIGDALCTLAENKICLIARGEIDFSVKVDNCQASGGIGAIIFNNTSGVISGTLGEDFVGTIPVVAISKSDGVILLNKLDSIAIIDISDQQALSQSATCGASFIGEKWVLTASHCVENANIEFLKVNIGEYDLSNGASNAKAIKRIFMHPEYDEGSSLNNDIALIELVETVDSPALTLLDYDTSKQLALANGSATVIGWGNINAYGPNDESPPNSQPDKLRQVELSLLSNEQCKDKLAQAYTDLDGINYSPNQVGITDSMICAEFLGGGKGSCQGDSGGPLLVNTNQGWQQIGVVSYGVGCADAAFPDVYARVGNFTSWIKSITQGIAVEPNYDFAITGQNIAQTKQLTVTNNSDMTANLTFMLVADKIGSAGFSLNADDCSTLVAKQSCNIQISFDAKTIGQHKMLIVINSNDENIPTSQSYISAEAIAENSAINTQLSNGTSESLWFSGGDRPWLIDNTQAAIMSGDIGDNQQSAVLLTFSGAGSLSFDWSVSSEENTDNPDKPFDALYLFIDGEQINFISGEVAYTKITIDDLTTGEHQITWLYKKDGGTSEGEDKGYLKNVIFTPIAISIPPEQTTRKSSGGSAYLLLLILTLLTLNRRLI
;
A
#
# COMPACT_ATOMS: atom_id res chain seq x y z
N MET A 1 28.06 -17.19 47.96
CA MET A 1 28.83 -17.31 49.21
C MET A 1 27.97 -18.06 50.23
N LYS A 2 28.31 -19.33 50.54
CA LYS A 2 27.82 -20.21 51.66
C LYS A 2 26.30 -20.56 51.65
N TYR A 3 25.78 -21.80 51.75
CA TYR A 3 26.11 -23.09 52.40
C TYR A 3 25.32 -24.22 51.67
N PHE A 4 25.91 -25.34 51.22
CA PHE A 4 26.15 -26.66 51.88
C PHE A 4 25.10 -27.78 51.61
N LEU A 5 25.58 -28.82 50.89
CA LEU A 5 25.38 -30.29 50.97
C LEU A 5 24.07 -30.95 51.51
N CYS A 6 23.55 -31.91 50.72
CA CYS A 6 23.43 -33.38 50.99
C CYS A 6 22.36 -33.97 50.02
N ALA A 7 22.65 -34.88 49.09
CA ALA A 7 23.08 -36.28 49.18
C ALA A 7 21.97 -37.28 49.62
N ILE A 8 21.53 -38.09 48.63
CA ILE A 8 21.18 -39.53 48.66
C ILE A 8 19.82 -39.94 49.26
N LEU A 9 18.95 -40.54 48.43
CA LEU A 9 18.59 -41.96 48.57
C LEU A 9 17.98 -42.54 47.29
N ALA A 10 18.62 -43.59 46.81
CA ALA A 10 18.11 -44.50 45.78
C ALA A 10 17.14 -45.51 46.40
N CYS A 11 16.11 -45.89 45.65
CA CYS A 11 15.55 -47.24 45.75
C CYS A 11 15.11 -47.73 44.37
N SER A 12 15.99 -48.52 43.78
CA SER A 12 15.78 -49.39 42.63
C SER A 12 14.89 -50.59 43.01
N LEU A 13 13.93 -50.92 42.17
CA LEU A 13 13.44 -52.30 42.00
C LEU A 13 13.37 -52.64 40.50
N LEU A 14 13.73 -53.88 40.24
CA LEU A 14 14.23 -54.43 38.99
C LEU A 14 13.11 -54.89 38.03
N LEU A 15 13.25 -54.51 36.74
CA LEU A 15 13.23 -55.32 35.49
C LEU A 15 12.50 -56.69 35.47
N PRO A 16 11.84 -57.06 34.34
CA PRO A 16 12.60 -57.58 33.20
C PRO A 16 12.18 -57.07 31.82
N SER A 17 13.20 -57.10 30.96
CA SER A 17 13.31 -56.78 29.54
C SER A 17 12.43 -57.61 28.61
N ALA A 18 11.91 -56.98 27.56
CA ALA A 18 11.71 -57.61 26.26
C ALA A 18 11.92 -56.58 25.14
N ASN A 19 12.91 -56.83 24.28
CA ASN A 19 13.15 -56.13 23.03
C ASN A 19 11.95 -56.32 22.08
N ALA A 20 11.41 -55.22 21.57
CA ALA A 20 10.76 -55.19 20.27
C ALA A 20 11.03 -53.83 19.62
N THR A 21 11.86 -53.87 18.59
CA THR A 21 12.00 -52.84 17.57
C THR A 21 10.62 -52.35 17.11
N ASN A 22 10.34 -51.07 17.31
CA ASN A 22 9.39 -50.36 16.46
C ASN A 22 10.11 -49.13 15.90
N GLN A 23 10.67 -49.32 14.71
CA GLN A 23 10.80 -48.24 13.74
C GLN A 23 9.38 -47.71 13.50
N SER A 24 8.95 -46.68 14.24
CA SER A 24 7.91 -45.81 13.72
C SER A 24 8.58 -44.91 12.72
N SER A 25 8.40 -45.26 11.45
CA SER A 25 8.62 -44.44 10.28
C SER A 25 8.61 -42.94 10.59
N LEU A 26 9.70 -42.25 10.23
CA LEU A 26 9.62 -40.88 9.74
C LEU A 26 8.58 -40.90 8.62
N LEU A 27 7.33 -40.66 8.99
CA LEU A 27 6.31 -40.25 8.05
C LEU A 27 6.78 -38.88 7.60
N LEU A 28 7.47 -38.83 6.45
CA LEU A 28 7.42 -37.66 5.60
C LEU A 28 5.93 -37.35 5.47
N THR A 29 5.51 -36.26 6.12
CA THR A 29 4.18 -35.68 5.96
C THR A 29 4.02 -35.47 4.47
N LYS A 30 3.19 -36.30 3.84
CA LYS A 30 2.85 -36.12 2.43
C LYS A 30 2.28 -34.70 2.29
N PRO A 31 2.61 -33.96 1.21
CA PRO A 31 1.99 -32.68 0.96
C PRO A 31 0.47 -32.89 0.96
N LYS A 32 -0.20 -32.26 1.94
CA LYS A 32 -1.66 -32.20 1.97
C LYS A 32 -2.03 -31.31 0.79
N ILE A 33 -2.77 -31.84 -0.18
CA ILE A 33 -3.42 -30.98 -1.17
C ILE A 33 -4.46 -30.19 -0.38
N VAL A 34 -4.19 -28.91 -0.24
CA VAL A 34 -4.99 -27.92 0.49
C VAL A 34 -5.61 -27.00 -0.55
N GLY A 35 -6.47 -26.08 -0.13
CA GLY A 35 -7.20 -25.20 -1.04
C GLY A 35 -8.45 -25.90 -1.56
N GLY A 36 -9.56 -25.17 -1.54
CA GLY A 36 -10.89 -25.67 -1.84
C GLY A 36 -11.04 -26.45 -3.15
N GLU A 37 -12.23 -27.00 -3.35
CA GLU A 37 -12.58 -27.53 -4.66
C GLU A 37 -12.72 -26.40 -5.68
N LEU A 38 -12.57 -26.71 -6.97
CA LEU A 38 -12.83 -25.75 -8.03
C LEU A 38 -14.30 -25.34 -7.98
N ALA A 39 -14.58 -24.05 -7.87
CA ALA A 39 -15.94 -23.55 -7.94
C ALA A 39 -16.51 -23.74 -9.36
N ALA A 40 -17.81 -23.98 -9.48
CA ALA A 40 -18.43 -24.02 -10.79
C ALA A 40 -18.59 -22.58 -11.33
N GLN A 41 -18.27 -22.40 -12.61
CA GLN A 41 -18.38 -21.10 -13.26
C GLN A 41 -19.84 -20.62 -13.26
N GLY A 42 -20.08 -19.42 -12.72
CA GLY A 42 -21.40 -18.80 -12.65
C GLY A 42 -22.14 -18.98 -11.32
N ASP A 43 -21.63 -19.80 -10.39
CA ASP A 43 -22.25 -19.99 -9.06
C ASP A 43 -22.14 -18.73 -8.18
N TRP A 44 -21.09 -17.92 -8.40
CA TRP A 44 -20.71 -16.80 -7.54
C TRP A 44 -20.62 -15.46 -8.30
N PRO A 45 -21.72 -14.96 -8.89
CA PRO A 45 -21.70 -13.79 -9.77
C PRO A 45 -21.39 -12.45 -9.06
N TRP A 46 -21.43 -12.43 -7.73
CA TRP A 46 -21.05 -11.29 -6.88
C TRP A 46 -19.62 -11.37 -6.36
N MET A 47 -18.89 -12.47 -6.59
CA MET A 47 -17.50 -12.58 -6.17
C MET A 47 -16.67 -11.57 -6.94
N SER A 48 -15.91 -10.77 -6.21
CA SER A 48 -15.11 -9.70 -6.80
C SER A 48 -13.65 -9.85 -6.41
N ALA A 49 -12.75 -9.46 -7.32
CA ALA A 49 -11.32 -9.40 -7.07
C ALA A 49 -10.87 -7.93 -6.98
N LEU A 50 -10.07 -7.61 -5.97
CA LEU A 50 -9.30 -6.37 -5.95
C LEU A 50 -8.04 -6.61 -6.77
N VAL A 51 -7.92 -5.90 -7.88
CA VAL A 51 -6.92 -6.19 -8.90
C VAL A 51 -6.09 -4.98 -9.27
N PHE A 52 -4.82 -5.24 -9.57
CA PHE A 52 -3.97 -4.33 -10.33
C PHE A 52 -3.96 -4.77 -11.78
N THR A 53 -4.08 -3.80 -12.69
CA THR A 53 -4.15 -4.07 -14.13
C THR A 53 -2.88 -3.60 -14.81
N GLN A 54 -2.30 -4.44 -15.67
CA GLN A 54 -1.11 -4.12 -16.45
C GLN A 54 -1.28 -4.59 -17.89
N ASN A 55 -0.59 -3.94 -18.82
CA ASN A 55 -0.55 -4.42 -20.20
C ASN A 55 0.28 -5.70 -20.25
N VAL A 56 -0.23 -6.72 -20.92
CA VAL A 56 0.48 -8.00 -21.09
C VAL A 56 1.49 -7.88 -22.20
N VAL A 57 2.76 -7.99 -21.83
CA VAL A 57 3.85 -8.29 -22.75
C VAL A 57 3.92 -9.81 -22.87
N ASN A 58 3.36 -10.36 -23.94
CA ASN A 58 3.48 -11.80 -24.20
C ASN A 58 4.90 -12.10 -24.67
N THR A 59 5.53 -13.10 -24.04
CA THR A 59 6.80 -13.64 -24.51
C THR A 59 6.61 -15.09 -24.94
N SER A 60 7.33 -15.48 -25.98
CA SER A 60 7.51 -16.89 -26.30
C SER A 60 8.97 -17.16 -26.63
N LEU A 61 9.45 -18.32 -26.19
CA LEU A 61 10.75 -18.85 -26.55
C LEU A 61 10.58 -20.26 -27.12
N GLU A 62 10.88 -20.41 -28.41
CA GLU A 62 10.97 -21.71 -29.05
C GLU A 62 12.44 -22.04 -29.35
N VAL A 63 12.91 -23.22 -28.97
CA VAL A 63 14.22 -23.72 -29.42
C VAL A 63 14.07 -25.13 -29.98
N ALA A 64 14.41 -25.30 -31.26
CA ALA A 64 14.30 -26.57 -31.98
C ALA A 64 12.88 -27.20 -31.93
N GLY A 65 11.81 -26.40 -32.02
CA GLY A 65 10.43 -26.88 -31.98
C GLY A 65 9.91 -27.22 -30.58
N ILE A 66 10.68 -26.92 -29.53
CA ILE A 66 10.27 -27.08 -28.13
C ILE A 66 10.00 -25.68 -27.56
N GLN A 67 8.82 -25.51 -26.96
CA GLN A 67 8.44 -24.29 -26.26
C GLN A 67 9.01 -24.32 -24.84
N TYR A 68 9.55 -23.18 -24.41
CA TYR A 68 10.11 -22.96 -23.09
C TYR A 68 9.33 -21.85 -22.40
N ASP A 69 9.08 -22.01 -21.10
CA ASP A 69 8.46 -20.94 -20.30
C ASP A 69 9.44 -19.76 -20.22
N SER A 70 8.94 -18.57 -20.56
CA SER A 70 9.73 -17.34 -20.59
C SER A 70 8.98 -16.17 -19.97
N GLU A 71 9.73 -15.25 -19.37
CA GLU A 71 9.22 -13.99 -18.83
C GLU A 71 9.86 -12.78 -19.54
N HIS A 72 9.14 -11.66 -19.58
CA HIS A 72 9.67 -10.39 -20.07
C HIS A 72 10.46 -9.68 -18.97
N PHE A 73 11.43 -8.85 -19.37
CA PHE A 73 12.03 -7.87 -18.47
C PHE A 73 11.21 -6.58 -18.50
N SER A 74 11.02 -5.93 -17.35
CA SER A 74 10.53 -4.55 -17.34
C SER A 74 11.54 -3.62 -18.03
N ASN A 75 11.03 -2.61 -18.75
CA ASN A 75 11.79 -1.78 -19.70
C ASN A 75 12.44 -2.57 -20.87
N GLY A 76 12.02 -3.81 -21.10
CA GLY A 76 12.39 -4.62 -22.26
C GLY A 76 11.79 -4.09 -23.57
N VAL A 77 12.40 -4.47 -24.69
CA VAL A 77 11.96 -4.06 -26.02
C VAL A 77 11.13 -5.16 -26.68
N SER A 78 9.93 -4.81 -27.16
CA SER A 78 9.09 -5.67 -27.98
C SER A 78 9.73 -5.92 -29.35
N GLY A 79 9.62 -7.15 -29.86
CA GLY A 79 10.20 -7.54 -31.13
C GLY A 79 10.40 -9.04 -31.27
N GLN A 80 10.79 -9.47 -32.46
CA GLN A 80 11.07 -10.86 -32.78
C GLN A 80 12.52 -11.03 -33.18
N ALA A 81 13.18 -12.06 -32.64
CA ALA A 81 14.51 -12.48 -33.04
C ALA A 81 14.53 -13.97 -33.35
N SER A 82 15.18 -14.36 -34.45
CA SER A 82 15.34 -15.75 -34.83
C SER A 82 16.76 -16.01 -35.32
N ALA A 83 17.53 -16.76 -34.53
CA ALA A 83 18.90 -17.15 -34.87
C ALA A 83 19.36 -18.32 -34.02
N THR A 84 20.52 -18.89 -34.38
CA THR A 84 21.27 -19.78 -33.47
C THR A 84 21.77 -19.03 -32.25
N MET A 85 22.05 -19.74 -31.16
CA MET A 85 22.50 -19.13 -29.92
C MET A 85 24.04 -19.05 -29.81
N ALA A 86 24.52 -18.16 -28.95
CA ALA A 86 25.91 -18.08 -28.51
C ALA A 86 25.95 -18.11 -26.98
N ASP A 87 26.80 -18.97 -26.41
CA ASP A 87 27.07 -18.92 -24.97
C ASP A 87 27.94 -17.69 -24.66
N CYS A 88 27.36 -16.76 -23.92
CA CYS A 88 27.97 -15.49 -23.56
C CYS A 88 28.35 -15.43 -22.06
N GLY A 89 28.37 -16.58 -21.37
CA GLY A 89 28.76 -16.68 -19.97
C GLY A 89 27.88 -15.79 -19.09
N ILE A 90 28.50 -15.00 -18.22
CA ILE A 90 27.78 -14.09 -17.31
C ILE A 90 27.57 -12.69 -17.90
N GLY A 91 27.99 -12.43 -19.14
CA GLY A 91 27.79 -11.12 -19.79
C GLY A 91 28.56 -9.95 -19.17
N ASP A 92 29.67 -10.22 -18.47
CA ASP A 92 30.58 -9.23 -17.89
C ASP A 92 31.51 -8.56 -18.91
N ALA A 93 31.51 -9.05 -20.16
CA ALA A 93 32.27 -8.50 -21.27
C ALA A 93 31.54 -8.70 -22.61
N LEU A 94 32.05 -8.07 -23.67
CA LEU A 94 31.57 -8.23 -25.04
C LEU A 94 31.58 -9.71 -25.47
N CYS A 95 30.40 -10.22 -25.87
CA CYS A 95 30.25 -11.59 -26.35
C CYS A 95 30.68 -11.69 -27.83
N THR A 96 31.97 -11.91 -28.07
CA THR A 96 32.56 -11.97 -29.42
C THR A 96 31.94 -13.01 -30.37
N LEU A 97 31.14 -13.96 -29.86
CA LEU A 97 30.44 -14.98 -30.63
C LEU A 97 29.01 -14.57 -31.03
N ALA A 98 28.53 -13.41 -30.60
CA ALA A 98 27.13 -13.01 -30.69
C ALA A 98 26.70 -12.44 -32.05
N GLU A 99 27.63 -12.18 -32.98
CA GLU A 99 27.29 -11.54 -34.25
C GLU A 99 26.19 -12.30 -35.01
N ASN A 100 25.02 -11.66 -35.22
CA ASN A 100 23.80 -12.21 -35.80
C ASN A 100 23.23 -13.45 -35.06
N LYS A 101 23.50 -13.57 -33.76
CA LYS A 101 23.03 -14.66 -32.89
C LYS A 101 22.21 -14.15 -31.72
N ILE A 102 21.51 -15.08 -31.07
CA ILE A 102 20.85 -14.84 -29.78
C ILE A 102 21.84 -15.16 -28.66
N CYS A 103 22.10 -14.22 -27.76
CA CYS A 103 22.99 -14.43 -26.64
C CYS A 103 22.29 -15.26 -25.57
N LEU A 104 22.90 -16.38 -25.14
CA LEU A 104 22.48 -17.13 -23.97
C LEU A 104 23.40 -16.73 -22.80
N ILE A 105 22.82 -16.08 -21.79
CA ILE A 105 23.56 -15.42 -20.71
C ILE A 105 23.09 -15.94 -19.35
N ALA A 106 24.03 -16.36 -18.51
CA ALA A 106 23.76 -16.72 -17.13
C ALA A 106 23.61 -15.47 -16.25
N ARG A 107 22.70 -15.52 -15.27
CA ARG A 107 22.67 -14.54 -14.17
C ARG A 107 23.95 -14.60 -13.34
N GLY A 108 24.33 -13.45 -12.77
CA GLY A 108 25.52 -13.23 -11.95
C GLY A 108 25.54 -11.81 -11.41
N GLU A 109 26.65 -11.37 -10.82
CA GLU A 109 26.88 -10.04 -10.19
C GLU A 109 26.83 -8.83 -11.16
N ILE A 110 26.30 -9.00 -12.36
CA ILE A 110 26.27 -7.99 -13.42
C ILE A 110 24.82 -7.60 -13.68
N ASP A 111 24.56 -6.31 -13.83
CA ASP A 111 23.24 -5.79 -14.16
C ASP A 111 22.72 -6.35 -15.49
N PHE A 112 21.41 -6.56 -15.59
CA PHE A 112 20.80 -7.11 -16.79
C PHE A 112 20.97 -6.21 -18.01
N SER A 113 20.85 -4.89 -17.85
CA SER A 113 21.15 -3.90 -18.90
C SER A 113 22.53 -4.09 -19.48
N VAL A 114 23.55 -4.16 -18.62
CA VAL A 114 24.96 -4.31 -19.03
C VAL A 114 25.18 -5.61 -19.81
N LYS A 115 24.56 -6.72 -19.39
CA LYS A 115 24.62 -7.99 -20.14
C LYS A 115 24.06 -7.84 -21.56
N VAL A 116 22.92 -7.18 -21.67
CA VAL A 116 22.22 -6.99 -22.95
C VAL A 116 22.96 -6.00 -23.83
N ASP A 117 23.50 -4.93 -23.26
CA ASP A 117 24.33 -3.96 -23.97
C ASP A 117 25.60 -4.62 -24.54
N ASN A 118 26.25 -5.48 -23.75
CA ASN A 118 27.42 -6.25 -24.21
C ASN A 118 27.08 -7.21 -25.36
N CYS A 119 25.92 -7.87 -25.28
CA CYS A 119 25.40 -8.71 -26.35
C CYS A 119 25.15 -7.92 -27.63
N GLN A 120 24.39 -6.82 -27.52
CA GLN A 120 24.03 -5.97 -28.64
C GLN A 120 25.26 -5.30 -29.28
N ALA A 121 26.19 -4.79 -28.46
CA ALA A 121 27.43 -4.18 -28.93
C ALA A 121 28.31 -5.18 -29.71
N SER A 122 28.13 -6.48 -29.48
CA SER A 122 28.79 -7.56 -30.21
C SER A 122 28.02 -8.04 -31.45
N GLY A 123 26.93 -7.34 -31.82
CA GLY A 123 26.08 -7.68 -32.96
C GLY A 123 25.03 -8.76 -32.67
N GLY A 124 24.77 -9.07 -31.40
CA GLY A 124 23.66 -9.92 -30.99
C GLY A 124 22.33 -9.31 -31.36
N ILE A 125 21.37 -10.14 -31.76
CA ILE A 125 20.04 -9.71 -32.24
C ILE A 125 18.90 -10.03 -31.26
N GLY A 126 19.22 -10.67 -30.13
CA GLY A 126 18.30 -11.04 -29.07
C GLY A 126 19.07 -11.65 -27.90
N ALA A 127 18.47 -11.71 -26.72
CA ALA A 127 19.11 -12.31 -25.55
C ALA A 127 18.14 -13.19 -24.73
N ILE A 128 18.67 -14.31 -24.23
CA ILE A 128 18.00 -15.23 -23.31
C ILE A 128 18.84 -15.23 -22.04
N ILE A 129 18.25 -14.78 -20.92
CA ILE A 129 18.93 -14.72 -19.63
C ILE A 129 18.36 -15.79 -18.70
N PHE A 130 19.21 -16.68 -18.17
CA PHE A 130 18.75 -17.77 -17.31
C PHE A 130 19.33 -17.68 -15.89
N ASN A 131 18.51 -18.03 -14.90
CA ASN A 131 18.91 -18.05 -13.48
C ASN A 131 20.13 -18.98 -13.24
N ASN A 132 21.02 -18.59 -12.33
CA ASN A 132 22.14 -19.43 -11.87
C ASN A 132 21.77 -20.24 -10.59
N THR A 133 20.70 -19.85 -9.90
CA THR A 133 20.06 -20.53 -8.75
C THR A 133 18.62 -20.97 -9.09
N SER A 134 17.98 -21.78 -8.25
CA SER A 134 16.58 -22.16 -8.45
C SER A 134 15.65 -21.05 -7.93
N GLY A 135 14.61 -20.66 -8.68
CA GLY A 135 13.68 -19.59 -8.28
C GLY A 135 12.96 -18.92 -9.46
N VAL A 136 12.09 -17.94 -9.15
CA VAL A 136 11.26 -17.16 -10.08
C VAL A 136 12.11 -16.33 -11.06
N ILE A 137 11.53 -15.94 -12.20
CA ILE A 137 12.22 -15.48 -13.41
C ILE A 137 11.97 -13.97 -13.66
N SER A 138 11.96 -13.12 -12.63
CA SER A 138 11.72 -11.67 -12.81
C SER A 138 13.00 -10.82 -12.89
N GLY A 139 12.96 -9.68 -13.58
CA GLY A 139 14.07 -8.71 -13.64
C GLY A 139 13.70 -7.43 -14.42
N THR A 140 14.42 -6.34 -14.15
CA THR A 140 14.31 -5.06 -14.87
C THR A 140 15.58 -4.79 -15.67
N LEU A 141 15.47 -4.21 -16.86
CA LEU A 141 16.63 -3.64 -17.55
C LEU A 141 16.98 -2.24 -17.03
N GLY A 142 16.17 -1.65 -16.15
CA GLY A 142 16.37 -0.29 -15.63
C GLY A 142 15.82 0.77 -16.57
N GLU A 143 15.47 1.94 -16.03
CA GLU A 143 14.82 3.03 -16.78
C GLU A 143 15.76 3.69 -17.79
N ASP A 144 17.07 3.64 -17.54
CA ASP A 144 18.11 4.17 -18.43
C ASP A 144 18.51 3.19 -19.56
N PHE A 145 17.85 2.03 -19.66
CA PHE A 145 18.17 1.06 -20.69
C PHE A 145 17.73 1.54 -22.08
N VAL A 146 18.70 1.60 -23.00
CA VAL A 146 18.51 2.07 -24.38
C VAL A 146 18.77 1.00 -25.43
N GLY A 147 18.85 -0.27 -25.02
CA GLY A 147 19.00 -1.38 -25.95
C GLY A 147 17.78 -1.53 -26.87
N THR A 148 17.96 -2.28 -27.95
CA THR A 148 16.98 -2.41 -29.05
C THR A 148 16.63 -3.85 -29.40
N ILE A 149 17.28 -4.82 -28.75
CA ILE A 149 17.06 -6.25 -28.99
C ILE A 149 16.05 -6.84 -28.01
N PRO A 150 15.22 -7.81 -28.43
CA PRO A 150 14.28 -8.48 -27.53
C PRO A 150 15.03 -9.38 -26.53
N VAL A 151 14.59 -9.35 -25.27
CA VAL A 151 15.20 -10.08 -24.16
C VAL A 151 14.16 -10.85 -23.37
N VAL A 152 14.39 -12.15 -23.19
CA VAL A 152 13.54 -13.01 -22.36
C VAL A 152 14.34 -13.64 -21.23
N ALA A 153 13.68 -13.88 -20.10
CA ALA A 153 14.22 -14.59 -18.98
C ALA A 153 13.68 -16.03 -18.94
N ILE A 154 14.50 -17.01 -18.55
CA ILE A 154 14.11 -18.42 -18.41
C ILE A 154 14.65 -19.07 -17.13
N SER A 155 14.12 -20.25 -16.79
CA SER A 155 14.53 -21.00 -15.60
C SER A 155 15.99 -21.48 -15.70
N LYS A 156 16.61 -21.77 -14.55
CA LYS A 156 17.94 -22.39 -14.48
C LYS A 156 17.98 -23.73 -15.23
N SER A 157 16.97 -24.57 -15.04
CA SER A 157 16.87 -25.88 -15.69
C SER A 157 16.84 -25.75 -17.21
N ASP A 158 16.07 -24.79 -17.72
CA ASP A 158 15.95 -24.57 -19.16
C ASP A 158 17.23 -23.98 -19.73
N GLY A 159 17.85 -23.02 -19.06
CA GLY A 159 19.15 -22.48 -19.46
C GLY A 159 20.23 -23.55 -19.58
N VAL A 160 20.30 -24.48 -18.62
CA VAL A 160 21.22 -25.63 -18.68
C VAL A 160 20.91 -26.56 -19.85
N ILE A 161 19.64 -26.74 -20.21
CA ILE A 161 19.24 -27.49 -21.40
C ILE A 161 19.68 -26.75 -22.68
N LEU A 162 19.48 -25.43 -22.75
CA LEU A 162 19.80 -24.61 -23.92
C LEU A 162 21.31 -24.48 -24.18
N LEU A 163 22.15 -24.53 -23.15
CA LEU A 163 23.61 -24.60 -23.29
C LEU A 163 24.07 -25.83 -24.12
N ASN A 164 23.26 -26.89 -24.17
CA ASN A 164 23.52 -28.08 -24.99
C ASN A 164 22.85 -28.01 -26.39
N LYS A 165 22.24 -26.87 -26.74
CA LYS A 165 21.46 -26.66 -27.97
C LYS A 165 21.88 -25.40 -28.75
N LEU A 166 23.10 -24.90 -28.54
CA LEU A 166 23.55 -23.63 -29.14
C LEU A 166 23.43 -23.56 -30.67
N ASP A 167 23.62 -24.68 -31.37
CA ASP A 167 23.48 -24.78 -32.83
C ASP A 167 22.02 -24.84 -33.32
N SER A 168 21.03 -24.90 -32.41
CA SER A 168 19.61 -24.86 -32.74
C SER A 168 19.13 -23.43 -32.94
N ILE A 169 18.16 -23.25 -33.82
CA ILE A 169 17.47 -21.96 -33.96
C ILE A 169 16.62 -21.75 -32.71
N ALA A 170 16.86 -20.62 -32.04
CA ALA A 170 15.98 -20.04 -31.04
C ALA A 170 15.12 -18.96 -31.70
N ILE A 171 13.85 -18.90 -31.33
CA ILE A 171 12.89 -17.88 -31.74
C ILE A 171 12.40 -17.21 -30.47
N ILE A 172 12.72 -15.93 -30.32
CA ILE A 172 12.17 -15.04 -29.29
C ILE A 172 11.08 -14.22 -29.97
N ASP A 173 9.90 -14.19 -29.40
CA ASP A 173 8.83 -13.27 -29.79
C ASP A 173 8.32 -12.55 -28.55
N ILE A 174 8.48 -11.24 -28.51
CA ILE A 174 7.96 -10.34 -27.49
C ILE A 174 6.95 -9.44 -28.17
N SER A 175 5.67 -9.68 -27.91
CA SER A 175 4.59 -8.88 -28.49
C SER A 175 3.87 -8.11 -27.39
N ASP A 176 3.80 -6.79 -27.55
CA ASP A 176 2.80 -5.98 -26.86
C ASP A 176 1.42 -6.36 -27.38
N GLN A 177 0.77 -7.32 -26.72
CA GLN A 177 -0.66 -7.44 -26.90
C GLN A 177 -1.31 -6.37 -26.04
N GLN A 178 -2.21 -5.58 -26.62
CA GLN A 178 -3.11 -4.69 -25.88
C GLN A 178 -4.16 -5.49 -25.08
N ALA A 179 -3.74 -6.54 -24.39
CA ALA A 179 -4.55 -7.30 -23.44
C ALA A 179 -4.14 -6.82 -22.05
N LEU A 180 -5.10 -6.36 -21.25
CA LEU A 180 -4.88 -6.06 -19.85
C LEU A 180 -4.90 -7.38 -19.08
N SER A 181 -3.84 -7.72 -18.34
CA SER A 181 -3.89 -8.76 -17.30
C SER A 181 -4.26 -8.16 -15.96
N GLN A 182 -4.69 -9.02 -15.05
CA GLN A 182 -4.91 -8.68 -13.65
C GLN A 182 -4.14 -9.61 -12.73
N SER A 183 -3.69 -9.05 -11.61
CA SER A 183 -3.25 -9.80 -10.45
C SER A 183 -4.13 -9.41 -9.26
N ALA A 184 -4.75 -10.40 -8.61
CA ALA A 184 -5.60 -10.16 -7.44
C ALA A 184 -4.75 -10.15 -6.16
N THR A 185 -4.96 -9.15 -5.31
CA THR A 185 -4.33 -9.09 -3.98
C THR A 185 -5.29 -9.50 -2.88
N CYS A 186 -6.56 -9.21 -3.06
CA CYS A 186 -7.63 -9.53 -2.11
C CYS A 186 -8.92 -9.90 -2.86
N GLY A 187 -9.78 -10.64 -2.17
CA GLY A 187 -11.17 -10.80 -2.53
C GLY A 187 -12.05 -9.63 -2.06
N ALA A 188 -13.25 -9.59 -2.60
CA ALA A 188 -14.31 -8.69 -2.22
C ALA A 188 -15.67 -9.28 -2.66
N SER A 189 -16.76 -8.63 -2.28
CA SER A 189 -18.11 -9.04 -2.68
C SER A 189 -18.94 -7.83 -3.13
N PHE A 190 -19.55 -7.93 -4.31
CA PHE A 190 -20.47 -6.92 -4.81
C PHE A 190 -21.81 -6.99 -4.09
N ILE A 191 -22.22 -5.88 -3.46
CA ILE A 191 -23.44 -5.78 -2.65
C ILE A 191 -24.52 -4.90 -3.30
N GLY A 192 -24.32 -4.54 -4.58
CA GLY A 192 -25.32 -3.88 -5.41
C GLY A 192 -24.97 -2.44 -5.79
N GLU A 193 -25.61 -1.97 -6.86
CA GLU A 193 -25.39 -0.65 -7.47
C GLU A 193 -23.91 -0.38 -7.78
N LYS A 194 -23.23 0.34 -6.90
CA LYS A 194 -21.83 0.77 -7.03
C LYS A 194 -21.01 0.38 -5.79
N TRP A 195 -21.52 -0.53 -4.96
CA TRP A 195 -20.97 -0.85 -3.66
C TRP A 195 -20.35 -2.24 -3.62
N VAL A 196 -19.14 -2.29 -3.10
CA VAL A 196 -18.35 -3.52 -2.92
C VAL A 196 -17.87 -3.57 -1.47
N LEU A 197 -18.01 -4.72 -0.83
CA LEU A 197 -17.58 -4.98 0.54
C LEU A 197 -16.27 -5.77 0.54
N THR A 198 -15.31 -5.37 1.37
CA THR A 198 -14.00 -6.02 1.54
C THR A 198 -13.47 -5.77 2.96
N ALA A 199 -12.24 -6.18 3.24
CA ALA A 199 -11.53 -5.93 4.50
C ALA A 199 -10.83 -4.57 4.48
N SER A 200 -10.69 -3.91 5.64
CA SER A 200 -9.93 -2.65 5.76
C SER A 200 -8.46 -2.86 5.44
N HIS A 201 -7.84 -3.94 5.92
CA HIS A 201 -6.41 -4.21 5.68
C HIS A 201 -6.07 -4.43 4.20
N CYS A 202 -7.06 -4.77 3.37
CA CYS A 202 -6.88 -4.91 1.91
C CYS A 202 -6.79 -3.55 1.19
N VAL A 203 -7.26 -2.49 1.83
CA VAL A 203 -7.44 -1.17 1.21
C VAL A 203 -6.84 -0.03 2.02
N GLU A 204 -6.25 -0.32 3.19
CA GLU A 204 -5.45 0.65 3.93
C GLU A 204 -4.30 1.12 3.04
N ASN A 205 -4.11 2.43 2.98
CA ASN A 205 -3.08 3.08 2.15
C ASN A 205 -3.17 2.75 0.64
N ALA A 206 -4.28 2.17 0.16
CA ALA A 206 -4.43 1.81 -1.23
C ALA A 206 -4.54 3.04 -2.14
N ASN A 207 -3.74 3.07 -3.20
CA ASN A 207 -3.88 4.05 -4.27
C ASN A 207 -4.98 3.60 -5.25
N ILE A 208 -6.13 4.29 -5.20
CA ILE A 208 -7.31 4.01 -6.03
C ILE A 208 -7.11 4.29 -7.53
N GLU A 209 -6.05 5.01 -7.91
CA GLU A 209 -5.69 5.19 -9.32
C GLU A 209 -5.22 3.88 -9.94
N PHE A 210 -4.50 3.05 -9.17
CA PHE A 210 -3.98 1.75 -9.61
C PHE A 210 -4.89 0.59 -9.24
N LEU A 211 -5.52 0.64 -8.05
CA LEU A 211 -6.42 -0.40 -7.60
C LEU A 211 -7.75 -0.36 -8.34
N LYS A 212 -8.21 -1.50 -8.84
CA LYS A 212 -9.51 -1.69 -9.50
C LYS A 212 -10.29 -2.84 -8.85
N VAL A 213 -11.57 -2.92 -9.19
CA VAL A 213 -12.43 -4.05 -8.77
C VAL A 213 -12.94 -4.79 -10.00
N ASN A 214 -12.67 -6.08 -10.09
CA ASN A 214 -13.30 -6.94 -11.08
C ASN A 214 -14.48 -7.69 -10.45
N ILE A 215 -15.68 -7.54 -10.99
CA ILE A 215 -16.93 -8.04 -10.39
C ILE A 215 -17.43 -9.25 -11.17
N GLY A 216 -17.85 -10.29 -10.44
CA GLY A 216 -18.27 -11.55 -11.03
C GLY A 216 -17.10 -12.32 -11.63
N GLU A 217 -15.90 -12.11 -11.09
CA GLU A 217 -14.68 -12.71 -11.60
C GLU A 217 -14.63 -14.20 -11.24
N TYR A 218 -14.08 -15.01 -12.15
CA TYR A 218 -13.93 -16.45 -11.99
C TYR A 218 -12.52 -16.93 -12.34
N ASP A 219 -11.92 -16.37 -13.38
CA ASP A 219 -10.64 -16.81 -13.95
C ASP A 219 -9.73 -15.58 -14.16
N LEU A 220 -8.82 -15.34 -13.22
CA LEU A 220 -7.93 -14.18 -13.21
C LEU A 220 -7.05 -14.11 -14.48
N SER A 221 -6.88 -15.23 -15.20
CA SER A 221 -6.12 -15.29 -16.46
C SER A 221 -6.86 -14.74 -17.68
N ASN A 222 -8.18 -14.47 -17.57
CA ASN A 222 -9.00 -13.99 -18.69
C ASN A 222 -8.79 -12.50 -19.05
N GLY A 223 -7.96 -11.80 -18.26
CA GLY A 223 -7.64 -10.39 -18.41
C GLY A 223 -8.43 -9.47 -17.47
N ALA A 224 -8.30 -8.15 -17.66
CA ALA A 224 -8.85 -7.14 -16.75
C ALA A 224 -9.78 -6.13 -17.44
N SER A 225 -10.31 -6.47 -18.62
CA SER A 225 -11.09 -5.54 -19.45
C SER A 225 -12.38 -5.03 -18.79
N ASN A 226 -12.90 -5.77 -17.82
CA ASN A 226 -14.10 -5.48 -17.04
C ASN A 226 -13.80 -4.86 -15.66
N ALA A 227 -12.53 -4.62 -15.32
CA ALA A 227 -12.14 -4.01 -14.07
C ALA A 227 -12.73 -2.58 -13.94
N LYS A 228 -13.29 -2.30 -12.77
CA LYS A 228 -14.02 -1.06 -12.46
C LYS A 228 -13.18 -0.11 -11.64
N ALA A 229 -13.24 1.17 -11.99
CA ALA A 229 -12.56 2.23 -11.24
C ALA A 229 -13.23 2.47 -9.89
N ILE A 230 -12.39 2.65 -8.88
CA ILE A 230 -12.79 3.03 -7.52
C ILE A 230 -12.93 4.55 -7.46
N LYS A 231 -14.03 5.02 -6.89
CA LYS A 231 -14.27 6.44 -6.62
C LYS A 231 -13.73 6.86 -5.26
N ARG A 232 -13.96 6.03 -4.23
CA ARG A 232 -13.46 6.22 -2.85
C ARG A 232 -13.67 4.97 -2.00
N ILE A 233 -12.97 4.92 -0.87
CA ILE A 233 -12.95 3.79 0.06
C ILE A 233 -13.36 4.28 1.44
N PHE A 234 -14.30 3.59 2.07
CA PHE A 234 -14.76 3.84 3.43
C PHE A 234 -14.30 2.67 4.32
N MET A 235 -13.18 2.86 5.02
CA MET A 235 -12.78 1.93 6.09
C MET A 235 -13.65 2.19 7.33
N HIS A 236 -13.91 1.15 8.11
CA HIS A 236 -14.60 1.34 9.39
C HIS A 236 -13.80 2.31 10.28
N PRO A 237 -14.43 3.35 10.85
CA PRO A 237 -13.70 4.42 11.55
C PRO A 237 -12.99 3.94 12.83
N GLU A 238 -13.42 2.80 13.38
CA GLU A 238 -12.80 2.13 14.54
C GLU A 238 -11.99 0.88 14.15
N TYR A 239 -11.58 0.75 12.88
CA TYR A 239 -10.61 -0.27 12.47
C TYR A 239 -9.32 -0.12 13.27
N ASP A 240 -8.85 -1.23 13.84
CA ASP A 240 -7.59 -1.31 14.58
C ASP A 240 -6.50 -1.89 13.67
N GLU A 241 -5.60 -1.02 13.21
CA GLU A 241 -4.41 -1.37 12.42
C GLU A 241 -3.36 -2.18 13.21
N GLY A 242 -3.55 -2.32 14.54
CA GLY A 242 -2.69 -3.12 15.40
C GLY A 242 -2.94 -4.63 15.29
N SER A 243 -2.34 -5.38 16.22
CA SER A 243 -2.31 -6.85 16.21
C SER A 243 -3.67 -7.55 16.34
N SER A 244 -4.77 -6.83 16.57
CA SER A 244 -6.10 -7.41 16.74
C SER A 244 -6.94 -7.43 15.46
N LEU A 245 -6.62 -6.62 14.45
CA LEU A 245 -7.41 -6.41 13.23
C LEU A 245 -8.92 -6.29 13.51
N ASN A 246 -9.28 -5.64 14.62
CA ASN A 246 -10.67 -5.49 15.00
C ASN A 246 -11.38 -4.49 14.08
N ASN A 247 -12.66 -4.76 13.78
CA ASN A 247 -13.45 -3.96 12.82
C ASN A 247 -12.82 -3.88 11.40
N ASP A 248 -12.17 -4.96 10.97
CA ASP A 248 -11.56 -5.09 9.65
C ASP A 248 -12.61 -5.26 8.53
N ILE A 249 -13.24 -4.14 8.16
CA ILE A 249 -14.28 -4.09 7.14
C ILE A 249 -14.28 -2.73 6.44
N ALA A 250 -14.37 -2.75 5.11
CA ALA A 250 -14.37 -1.57 4.27
C ALA A 250 -15.42 -1.66 3.15
N LEU A 251 -15.92 -0.50 2.75
CA LEU A 251 -16.79 -0.32 1.59
C LEU A 251 -16.05 0.44 0.50
N ILE A 252 -16.15 -0.06 -0.72
CA ILE A 252 -15.65 0.62 -1.92
C ILE A 252 -16.86 1.18 -2.67
N GLU A 253 -16.83 2.49 -2.96
CA GLU A 253 -17.74 3.11 -3.94
C GLU A 253 -17.06 3.09 -5.31
N LEU A 254 -17.71 2.48 -6.29
CA LEU A 254 -17.29 2.50 -7.69
C LEU A 254 -17.69 3.83 -8.35
N VAL A 255 -16.94 4.22 -9.39
CA VAL A 255 -17.27 5.40 -10.21
C VAL A 255 -18.62 5.23 -10.91
N GLU A 256 -18.90 4.01 -11.37
CA GLU A 256 -20.10 3.66 -12.12
C GLU A 256 -20.93 2.61 -11.39
N THR A 257 -22.25 2.66 -11.57
CA THR A 257 -23.13 1.57 -11.17
C THR A 257 -22.95 0.37 -12.09
N VAL A 258 -23.04 -0.83 -11.52
CA VAL A 258 -22.86 -2.11 -12.20
C VAL A 258 -24.16 -2.90 -12.13
N ASP A 259 -24.64 -3.35 -13.28
CA ASP A 259 -25.79 -4.23 -13.39
C ASP A 259 -25.32 -5.70 -13.28
N SER A 260 -25.16 -6.17 -12.04
CA SER A 260 -24.74 -7.53 -11.71
C SER A 260 -25.55 -8.04 -10.52
N PRO A 261 -25.74 -9.37 -10.34
CA PRO A 261 -26.34 -9.91 -9.12
C PRO A 261 -25.58 -9.45 -7.87
N ALA A 262 -26.32 -8.95 -6.89
CA ALA A 262 -25.78 -8.46 -5.64
C ALA A 262 -25.91 -9.52 -4.53
N LEU A 263 -24.90 -9.61 -3.68
CA LEU A 263 -24.95 -10.43 -2.47
C LEU A 263 -25.72 -9.72 -1.36
N THR A 264 -26.54 -10.47 -0.62
CA THR A 264 -27.26 -9.94 0.54
C THR A 264 -26.47 -10.17 1.83
N LEU A 265 -26.60 -9.27 2.79
CA LEU A 265 -25.89 -9.31 4.06
C LEU A 265 -26.75 -9.95 5.16
N LEU A 266 -26.15 -10.84 5.95
CA LEU A 266 -26.82 -11.49 7.07
C LEU A 266 -26.82 -10.59 8.31
N ASP A 267 -27.92 -10.56 9.06
CA ASP A 267 -28.02 -9.79 10.31
C ASP A 267 -27.23 -10.44 11.46
N TYR A 268 -26.98 -9.64 12.51
CA TYR A 268 -26.18 -10.06 13.66
C TYR A 268 -26.81 -11.23 14.44
N ASP A 269 -28.12 -11.19 14.69
CA ASP A 269 -28.78 -12.18 15.53
C ASP A 269 -28.78 -13.55 14.85
N THR A 270 -29.11 -13.60 13.56
CA THR A 270 -29.05 -14.83 12.77
C THR A 270 -27.62 -15.36 12.67
N SER A 271 -26.64 -14.48 12.44
CA SER A 271 -25.21 -14.83 12.43
C SER A 271 -24.77 -15.48 13.74
N LYS A 272 -25.21 -14.94 14.88
CA LYS A 272 -24.91 -15.48 16.22
C LYS A 272 -25.54 -16.86 16.45
N GLN A 273 -26.80 -17.05 16.03
CA GLN A 273 -27.47 -18.35 16.18
C GLN A 273 -26.82 -19.45 15.33
N LEU A 274 -26.42 -19.14 14.09
CA LEU A 274 -25.71 -20.10 13.23
C LEU A 274 -24.35 -20.48 13.82
N ALA A 275 -23.61 -19.52 14.37
CA ALA A 275 -22.34 -19.78 15.04
C ALA A 275 -22.50 -20.68 16.27
N LEU A 276 -23.53 -20.44 17.11
CA LEU A 276 -23.85 -21.28 18.27
C LEU A 276 -24.24 -22.72 17.89
N ALA A 277 -24.81 -22.90 16.69
CA ALA A 277 -25.20 -24.20 16.18
C ALA A 277 -24.09 -24.92 15.39
N ASN A 278 -22.88 -24.36 15.34
CA ASN A 278 -21.80 -24.82 14.47
C ASN A 278 -22.28 -25.00 13.01
N GLY A 279 -23.03 -24.01 12.52
CA GLY A 279 -23.61 -24.03 11.19
C GLY A 279 -22.54 -24.13 10.09
N SER A 280 -22.93 -24.68 8.95
CA SER A 280 -22.08 -24.77 7.77
C SER A 280 -22.00 -23.41 7.05
N ALA A 281 -20.80 -23.03 6.62
CA ALA A 281 -20.52 -21.82 5.86
C ALA A 281 -19.52 -22.11 4.73
N THR A 282 -19.57 -21.33 3.66
CA THR A 282 -18.70 -21.49 2.49
C THR A 282 -17.83 -20.25 2.32
N VAL A 283 -16.52 -20.42 2.23
CA VAL A 283 -15.60 -19.36 1.80
C VAL A 283 -15.15 -19.64 0.36
N ILE A 284 -15.00 -18.56 -0.42
CA ILE A 284 -14.63 -18.61 -1.83
C ILE A 284 -13.51 -17.60 -2.11
N GLY A 285 -12.59 -17.93 -3.03
CA GLY A 285 -11.50 -17.04 -3.39
C GLY A 285 -10.40 -17.67 -4.24
N TRP A 286 -9.30 -16.93 -4.39
CA TRP A 286 -8.11 -17.28 -5.17
C TRP A 286 -6.87 -17.34 -4.29
N GLY A 287 -7.04 -17.64 -3.00
CA GLY A 287 -5.94 -17.78 -2.06
C GLY A 287 -5.06 -19.01 -2.33
N ASN A 288 -3.91 -19.02 -1.67
CA ASN A 288 -2.94 -20.11 -1.72
C ASN A 288 -3.59 -21.48 -1.43
N ILE A 289 -3.21 -22.48 -2.23
CA ILE A 289 -3.72 -23.85 -2.11
C ILE A 289 -2.79 -24.78 -1.32
N ASN A 290 -1.72 -24.26 -0.73
CA ASN A 290 -0.80 -25.05 0.09
C ASN A 290 -0.95 -24.66 1.56
N ALA A 291 -1.36 -25.59 2.43
CA ALA A 291 -1.39 -25.37 3.88
C ALA A 291 0.02 -25.26 4.43
N TYR A 292 0.13 -24.49 5.50
CA TYR A 292 1.30 -24.46 6.37
C TYR A 292 0.88 -24.04 7.79
N GLY A 293 1.55 -24.58 8.79
CA GLY A 293 1.35 -24.19 10.19
C GLY A 293 2.23 -23.01 10.60
N PRO A 294 2.07 -22.49 11.83
CA PRO A 294 2.84 -21.34 12.34
C PRO A 294 4.36 -21.57 12.42
N ASN A 295 4.81 -22.82 12.48
CA ASN A 295 6.23 -23.18 12.56
C ASN A 295 6.81 -23.69 11.23
N ASP A 296 6.01 -23.71 10.17
CA ASP A 296 6.44 -24.14 8.85
C ASP A 296 6.97 -22.94 8.06
N GLU A 297 8.00 -23.14 7.23
CA GLU A 297 8.38 -22.14 6.24
C GLU A 297 7.20 -21.92 5.27
N SER A 298 6.86 -20.65 5.02
CA SER A 298 5.77 -20.31 4.11
C SER A 298 6.07 -20.88 2.72
N PRO A 299 5.15 -21.66 2.12
CA PRO A 299 5.36 -22.23 0.81
C PRO A 299 5.38 -21.13 -0.26
N PRO A 300 5.98 -21.39 -1.45
CA PRO A 300 5.87 -20.48 -2.58
C PRO A 300 4.41 -20.14 -2.90
N ASN A 301 4.18 -18.93 -3.43
CA ASN A 301 2.86 -18.51 -3.89
C ASN A 301 2.27 -19.58 -4.82
N SER A 302 1.03 -19.98 -4.51
CA SER A 302 0.28 -21.05 -5.19
C SER A 302 -1.16 -20.62 -5.46
N GLN A 303 -1.42 -19.32 -5.53
CA GLN A 303 -2.72 -18.77 -5.90
C GLN A 303 -3.16 -19.33 -7.26
N PRO A 304 -4.38 -19.90 -7.35
CA PRO A 304 -4.92 -20.39 -8.61
C PRO A 304 -5.54 -19.25 -9.41
N ASP A 305 -5.51 -19.35 -10.75
CA ASP A 305 -6.24 -18.39 -11.59
C ASP A 305 -7.77 -18.55 -11.44
N LYS A 306 -8.23 -19.79 -11.22
CA LYS A 306 -9.65 -20.12 -11.16
C LYS A 306 -10.17 -20.20 -9.73
N LEU A 307 -11.35 -19.62 -9.53
CA LEU A 307 -12.02 -19.49 -8.25
C LEU A 307 -12.22 -20.85 -7.57
N ARG A 308 -11.90 -20.89 -6.27
CA ARG A 308 -12.04 -22.06 -5.39
C ARG A 308 -13.12 -21.82 -4.36
N GLN A 309 -13.63 -22.91 -3.78
CA GLN A 309 -14.59 -22.87 -2.68
C GLN A 309 -14.31 -23.96 -1.64
N VAL A 310 -14.59 -23.66 -0.37
CA VAL A 310 -14.56 -24.67 0.70
C VAL A 310 -15.68 -24.44 1.72
N GLU A 311 -16.27 -25.54 2.15
CA GLU A 311 -17.21 -25.58 3.26
C GLU A 311 -16.48 -25.74 4.61
N LEU A 312 -16.83 -24.88 5.57
CA LEU A 312 -16.30 -24.77 6.91
C LEU A 312 -17.44 -24.84 7.94
N SER A 313 -17.10 -25.18 9.18
CA SER A 313 -18.00 -25.10 10.33
C SER A 313 -17.77 -23.78 11.07
N LEU A 314 -18.84 -23.04 11.34
CA LEU A 314 -18.78 -21.85 12.20
C LEU A 314 -18.47 -22.24 13.64
N LEU A 315 -17.89 -21.29 14.38
CA LEU A 315 -17.67 -21.38 15.83
C LEU A 315 -18.37 -20.22 16.55
N SER A 316 -18.91 -20.50 17.74
CA SER A 316 -19.25 -19.43 18.67
C SER A 316 -17.99 -18.68 19.11
N ASN A 317 -18.11 -17.42 19.52
CA ASN A 317 -16.95 -16.66 19.99
C ASN A 317 -16.29 -17.31 21.22
N GLU A 318 -17.06 -18.00 22.07
CA GLU A 318 -16.53 -18.76 23.21
C GLU A 318 -15.68 -19.95 22.72
N GLN A 319 -16.21 -20.76 21.80
CA GLN A 319 -15.47 -21.87 21.18
C GLN A 319 -14.19 -21.39 20.49
N CYS A 320 -14.27 -20.29 19.74
CA CYS A 320 -13.12 -19.72 19.05
C CYS A 320 -12.06 -19.23 20.04
N LYS A 321 -12.46 -18.52 21.10
CA LYS A 321 -11.55 -18.06 22.15
C LYS A 321 -10.84 -19.20 22.86
N ASP A 322 -11.59 -20.22 23.25
CA ASP A 322 -11.03 -21.40 23.93
C ASP A 322 -10.03 -22.12 23.03
N LYS A 323 -10.38 -22.30 21.75
CA LYS A 323 -9.53 -22.99 20.78
C LYS A 323 -8.24 -22.21 20.50
N LEU A 324 -8.34 -20.90 20.25
CA LEU A 324 -7.17 -20.04 20.03
C LEU A 324 -6.30 -19.96 21.29
N ALA A 325 -6.88 -19.86 22.48
CA ALA A 325 -6.11 -19.83 23.72
C ALA A 325 -5.29 -21.10 23.90
N GLN A 326 -5.89 -22.26 23.63
CA GLN A 326 -5.18 -23.53 23.63
C GLN A 326 -4.07 -23.57 22.57
N ALA A 327 -4.37 -23.15 21.34
CA ALA A 327 -3.42 -23.17 20.23
C ALA A 327 -2.19 -22.27 20.48
N TYR A 328 -2.39 -21.05 20.98
CA TYR A 328 -1.28 -20.17 21.38
C TYR A 328 -0.50 -20.72 22.57
N THR A 329 -1.18 -21.38 23.52
CA THR A 329 -0.48 -22.04 24.63
C THR A 329 0.42 -23.17 24.18
N ASP A 330 -0.04 -23.97 23.22
CA ASP A 330 0.74 -25.06 22.66
C ASP A 330 1.90 -24.53 21.78
N LEU A 331 1.70 -23.40 21.10
CA LEU A 331 2.71 -22.76 20.25
C LEU A 331 3.85 -22.12 21.07
N ASP A 332 3.51 -21.28 22.05
CA ASP A 332 4.49 -20.44 22.76
C ASP A 332 5.00 -21.08 24.06
N GLY A 333 4.33 -22.13 24.54
CA GLY A 333 4.58 -22.70 25.87
C GLY A 333 4.16 -21.79 27.02
N ILE A 334 3.36 -20.75 26.75
CA ILE A 334 2.83 -19.79 27.73
C ILE A 334 1.33 -20.01 27.88
N ASN A 335 0.81 -20.02 29.12
CA ASN A 335 -0.61 -20.21 29.35
C ASN A 335 -1.42 -18.95 29.01
N TYR A 336 -2.24 -19.03 27.96
CA TYR A 336 -3.17 -17.98 27.54
C TYR A 336 -4.58 -18.32 28.04
N SER A 337 -5.29 -17.30 28.52
CA SER A 337 -6.72 -17.42 28.81
C SER A 337 -7.56 -17.01 27.60
N PRO A 338 -8.81 -17.50 27.47
CA PRO A 338 -9.73 -17.17 26.37
C PRO A 338 -9.96 -15.66 26.17
N ASN A 339 -9.76 -14.82 27.19
CA ASN A 339 -9.92 -13.38 27.09
C ASN A 339 -8.69 -12.65 26.55
N GLN A 340 -7.55 -13.34 26.38
CA GLN A 340 -6.30 -12.74 25.92
C GLN A 340 -6.08 -12.87 24.41
N VAL A 341 -6.91 -13.63 23.70
CA VAL A 341 -6.75 -13.91 22.26
C VAL A 341 -7.48 -12.94 21.33
N GLY A 342 -8.03 -11.83 21.87
CA GLY A 342 -8.49 -10.71 21.05
C GLY A 342 -9.85 -10.87 20.32
N ILE A 343 -10.54 -12.00 20.41
CA ILE A 343 -11.83 -12.19 19.72
C ILE A 343 -12.96 -11.33 20.32
N THR A 344 -13.54 -10.45 19.51
CA THR A 344 -14.64 -9.54 19.87
C THR A 344 -15.97 -9.94 19.22
N ASP A 345 -17.09 -9.30 19.57
CA ASP A 345 -18.38 -9.52 18.90
C ASP A 345 -18.39 -9.05 17.43
N SER A 346 -17.44 -8.20 17.04
CA SER A 346 -17.18 -7.80 15.65
C SER A 346 -16.56 -8.91 14.82
N MET A 347 -16.20 -10.05 15.42
CA MET A 347 -15.55 -11.18 14.76
C MET A 347 -16.42 -12.44 14.80
N ILE A 348 -16.22 -13.31 13.81
CA ILE A 348 -16.75 -14.67 13.74
C ILE A 348 -15.65 -15.59 13.24
N CYS A 349 -15.60 -16.83 13.75
CA CYS A 349 -14.58 -17.80 13.34
C CYS A 349 -15.22 -18.98 12.60
N ALA A 350 -14.46 -19.58 11.70
CA ALA A 350 -14.82 -20.81 11.02
C ALA A 350 -13.62 -21.74 10.90
N GLU A 351 -13.87 -23.04 10.80
CA GLU A 351 -12.82 -24.04 10.68
C GLU A 351 -13.24 -25.22 9.83
N PHE A 352 -12.26 -25.91 9.25
CA PHE A 352 -12.44 -27.27 8.79
C PHE A 352 -11.99 -28.23 9.90
N LEU A 353 -12.89 -29.12 10.34
CA LEU A 353 -12.57 -30.10 11.38
C LEU A 353 -11.38 -30.98 10.96
N GLY A 354 -10.24 -30.84 11.65
CA GLY A 354 -9.00 -31.56 11.36
C GLY A 354 -7.99 -30.82 10.48
N GLY A 355 -8.30 -29.58 10.08
CA GLY A 355 -7.44 -28.72 9.25
C GLY A 355 -7.25 -29.22 7.82
N GLY A 356 -6.35 -28.58 7.09
CA GLY A 356 -6.05 -28.86 5.68
C GLY A 356 -7.02 -28.22 4.69
N LYS A 357 -8.05 -27.49 5.16
CA LYS A 357 -8.81 -26.53 4.36
C LYS A 357 -9.20 -25.31 5.21
N GLY A 358 -9.28 -24.15 4.58
CA GLY A 358 -9.54 -22.87 5.22
C GLY A 358 -9.36 -21.74 4.21
N SER A 359 -9.49 -20.50 4.67
CA SER A 359 -9.03 -19.33 3.92
C SER A 359 -7.52 -19.19 4.05
N CYS A 360 -6.85 -18.76 2.97
CA CYS A 360 -5.41 -18.54 2.97
C CYS A 360 -5.03 -17.21 2.32
N GLN A 361 -3.74 -16.92 2.27
CA GLN A 361 -3.20 -15.68 1.71
C GLN A 361 -3.72 -15.50 0.28
N GLY A 362 -4.35 -14.34 0.03
CA GLY A 362 -5.06 -14.02 -1.21
C GLY A 362 -6.59 -14.14 -1.13
N ASP A 363 -7.15 -14.81 -0.12
CA ASP A 363 -8.60 -14.83 0.14
C ASP A 363 -9.08 -13.64 0.98
N SER A 364 -8.17 -12.89 1.60
CA SER A 364 -8.44 -11.69 2.40
C SER A 364 -9.45 -10.76 1.76
N GLY A 365 -10.40 -10.24 2.53
CA GLY A 365 -11.49 -9.40 2.03
C GLY A 365 -12.61 -10.16 1.29
N GLY A 366 -12.41 -11.43 0.94
CA GLY A 366 -13.41 -12.29 0.32
C GLY A 366 -14.58 -12.64 1.25
N PRO A 367 -15.71 -13.11 0.71
CA PRO A 367 -16.91 -13.39 1.49
C PRO A 367 -16.89 -14.77 2.16
N LEU A 368 -17.32 -14.82 3.43
CA LEU A 368 -17.82 -16.03 4.07
C LEU A 368 -19.35 -16.05 3.95
N LEU A 369 -19.89 -17.14 3.40
CA LEU A 369 -21.26 -17.25 2.93
C LEU A 369 -22.03 -18.32 3.70
N VAL A 370 -23.33 -18.12 3.90
CA VAL A 370 -24.25 -19.15 4.36
C VAL A 370 -25.44 -19.21 3.41
N ASN A 371 -25.95 -20.42 3.16
CA ASN A 371 -27.17 -20.61 2.39
C ASN A 371 -28.36 -20.72 3.34
N THR A 372 -29.21 -19.71 3.36
CA THR A 372 -30.43 -19.71 4.17
C THR A 372 -31.65 -20.02 3.30
N ASN A 373 -32.84 -20.08 3.90
CA ASN A 373 -34.08 -20.22 3.13
C ASN A 373 -34.36 -19.00 2.20
N GLN A 374 -33.54 -17.96 2.27
CA GLN A 374 -33.62 -16.75 1.43
C GLN A 374 -32.52 -16.71 0.34
N GLY A 375 -31.69 -17.76 0.24
CA GLY A 375 -30.55 -17.84 -0.68
C GLY A 375 -29.21 -17.60 0.02
N TRP A 376 -28.18 -17.37 -0.77
CA TRP A 376 -26.84 -17.07 -0.26
C TRP A 376 -26.78 -15.68 0.37
N GLN A 377 -26.23 -15.62 1.58
CA GLN A 377 -26.04 -14.39 2.34
C GLN A 377 -24.62 -14.35 2.92
N GLN A 378 -24.03 -13.16 2.98
CA GLN A 378 -22.72 -12.96 3.56
C GLN A 378 -22.81 -12.87 5.08
N ILE A 379 -22.09 -13.74 5.77
CA ILE A 379 -21.98 -13.74 7.24
C ILE A 379 -20.67 -13.12 7.72
N GLY A 380 -19.62 -13.16 6.89
CA GLY A 380 -18.29 -12.67 7.24
C GLY A 380 -17.47 -12.14 6.07
N VAL A 381 -16.38 -11.45 6.40
CA VAL A 381 -15.31 -11.00 5.50
C VAL A 381 -14.00 -11.63 5.97
N VAL A 382 -13.26 -12.31 5.10
CA VAL A 382 -11.97 -12.93 5.44
C VAL A 382 -11.01 -11.86 5.98
N SER A 383 -10.49 -12.07 7.19
CA SER A 383 -9.64 -11.08 7.88
C SER A 383 -8.24 -11.64 8.13
N TYR A 384 -8.09 -12.61 9.05
CA TYR A 384 -6.78 -13.18 9.38
C TYR A 384 -6.86 -14.63 9.88
N GLY A 385 -5.69 -15.26 9.96
CA GLY A 385 -5.48 -16.59 10.51
C GLY A 385 -4.00 -16.79 10.87
N VAL A 386 -3.70 -17.80 11.70
CA VAL A 386 -2.33 -18.19 12.04
C VAL A 386 -1.98 -19.44 11.24
N GLY A 387 -1.00 -19.31 10.35
CA GLY A 387 -0.78 -20.29 9.28
C GLY A 387 -1.87 -20.22 8.20
N CYS A 388 -2.01 -21.28 7.42
CA CYS A 388 -3.03 -21.45 6.39
C CYS A 388 -3.63 -22.84 6.53
N ALA A 389 -4.94 -22.88 6.83
CA ALA A 389 -5.69 -24.11 7.04
C ALA A 389 -5.10 -25.04 8.12
N ASP A 390 -4.54 -24.49 9.19
CA ASP A 390 -4.03 -25.27 10.32
C ASP A 390 -5.18 -25.89 11.13
N ALA A 391 -4.94 -27.04 11.76
CA ALA A 391 -5.99 -27.74 12.51
C ALA A 391 -6.28 -27.10 13.88
N ALA A 392 -5.28 -26.46 14.49
CA ALA A 392 -5.35 -25.84 15.80
C ALA A 392 -5.89 -24.40 15.73
N PHE A 393 -5.60 -23.68 14.63
CA PHE A 393 -5.97 -22.28 14.47
C PHE A 393 -7.18 -22.13 13.53
N PRO A 394 -8.37 -21.74 14.04
CA PRO A 394 -9.50 -21.39 13.18
C PRO A 394 -9.24 -20.08 12.43
N ASP A 395 -9.89 -19.91 11.28
CA ASP A 395 -9.86 -18.67 10.50
C ASP A 395 -10.79 -17.62 11.13
N VAL A 396 -10.37 -16.35 11.14
CA VAL A 396 -11.12 -15.24 11.72
C VAL A 396 -11.63 -14.30 10.62
N TYR A 397 -12.90 -13.91 10.76
CA TYR A 397 -13.62 -13.10 9.79
C TYR A 397 -14.28 -11.91 10.51
N ALA A 398 -14.35 -10.75 9.86
CA ALA A 398 -15.18 -9.65 10.35
C ALA A 398 -16.67 -10.02 10.21
N ARG A 399 -17.42 -9.95 11.31
CA ARG A 399 -18.84 -10.35 11.38
C ARG A 399 -19.72 -9.28 10.73
N VAL A 400 -20.11 -9.49 9.48
CA VAL A 400 -20.93 -8.58 8.66
C VAL A 400 -22.17 -8.07 9.40
N GLY A 401 -22.87 -8.94 10.12
CA GLY A 401 -24.09 -8.59 10.85
C GLY A 401 -23.91 -7.43 11.84
N ASN A 402 -22.71 -7.30 12.44
CA ASN A 402 -22.37 -6.24 13.37
C ASN A 402 -22.24 -4.86 12.69
N PHE A 403 -22.02 -4.84 11.38
CA PHE A 403 -21.71 -3.63 10.60
C PHE A 403 -22.85 -3.18 9.68
N THR A 404 -23.97 -3.90 9.65
CA THR A 404 -25.09 -3.60 8.74
C THR A 404 -25.62 -2.17 8.88
N SER A 405 -25.65 -1.60 10.08
CA SER A 405 -26.04 -0.20 10.33
C SER A 405 -25.03 0.80 9.72
N TRP A 406 -23.73 0.54 9.90
CA TRP A 406 -22.67 1.35 9.29
C TRP A 406 -22.70 1.27 7.76
N ILE A 407 -22.90 0.05 7.21
CA ILE A 407 -23.03 -0.15 5.77
C ILE A 407 -24.23 0.64 5.22
N LYS A 408 -25.40 0.57 5.88
CA LYS A 408 -26.60 1.30 5.45
C LYS A 408 -26.45 2.81 5.55
N SER A 409 -25.77 3.32 6.58
CA SER A 409 -25.59 4.77 6.75
C SER A 409 -24.77 5.40 5.62
N ILE A 410 -23.87 4.62 5.00
CA ILE A 410 -23.11 5.03 3.84
C ILE A 410 -23.89 4.76 2.54
N THR A 411 -24.37 3.53 2.36
CA THR A 411 -24.94 3.07 1.07
C THR A 411 -26.35 3.59 0.79
N GLN A 412 -27.13 3.90 1.83
CA GLN A 412 -28.54 4.29 1.75
C GLN A 412 -28.86 5.57 2.56
N GLY A 413 -27.85 6.19 3.16
CA GLY A 413 -27.98 7.32 4.08
C GLY A 413 -27.19 8.55 3.67
N ILE A 414 -26.76 9.32 4.67
CA ILE A 414 -25.88 10.48 4.48
C ILE A 414 -24.42 10.06 4.71
N ALA A 415 -23.67 9.97 3.62
CA ALA A 415 -22.26 9.61 3.60
C ALA A 415 -21.37 10.86 3.60
N VAL A 416 -20.59 11.09 4.65
CA VAL A 416 -19.43 12.00 4.59
C VAL A 416 -18.24 11.23 4.04
N GLU A 417 -17.36 11.91 3.32
CA GLU A 417 -16.07 11.35 2.94
C GLU A 417 -15.34 10.68 4.12
N PRO A 418 -14.57 9.61 3.82
CA PRO A 418 -13.86 8.81 4.83
C PRO A 418 -12.84 9.65 5.62
N ASN A 419 -12.16 8.99 6.57
CA ASN A 419 -11.22 9.66 7.48
C ASN A 419 -10.24 10.55 6.71
N TYR A 420 -10.03 11.78 7.21
CA TYR A 420 -9.09 12.72 6.60
C TYR A 420 -8.01 13.13 7.60
N ASP A 421 -6.76 12.89 7.24
CA ASP A 421 -5.60 13.35 8.01
C ASP A 421 -5.03 14.61 7.36
N PHE A 422 -4.94 15.69 8.14
CA PHE A 422 -4.27 16.93 7.74
C PHE A 422 -2.74 16.81 7.72
N ALA A 423 -2.21 15.64 8.12
CA ALA A 423 -0.79 15.35 8.28
C ALA A 423 -0.14 16.29 9.32
N ILE A 424 1.19 16.32 9.31
CA ILE A 424 2.00 17.12 10.22
C ILE A 424 2.07 18.56 9.70
N THR A 425 1.80 19.54 10.56
CA THR A 425 1.88 20.97 10.25
C THR A 425 2.61 21.74 11.36
N GLY A 426 3.21 22.86 11.00
CA GLY A 426 3.92 23.74 11.94
C GLY A 426 2.96 24.50 12.84
N GLN A 427 3.39 24.79 14.08
CA GLN A 427 2.61 25.58 15.02
C GLN A 427 2.20 26.93 14.41
N ASN A 428 0.94 27.33 14.62
CA ASN A 428 0.31 28.54 14.08
C ASN A 428 0.10 28.56 12.56
N ILE A 429 0.28 27.43 11.88
CA ILE A 429 -0.10 27.28 10.48
C ILE A 429 -1.49 26.67 10.42
N ALA A 430 -2.42 27.40 9.78
CA ALA A 430 -3.77 26.91 9.57
C ALA A 430 -3.85 26.10 8.27
N GLN A 431 -4.59 25.00 8.29
CA GLN A 431 -4.92 24.21 7.11
C GLN A 431 -6.44 24.14 6.95
N THR A 432 -6.90 23.91 5.71
CA THR A 432 -8.33 23.82 5.41
C THR A 432 -8.56 22.79 4.32
N LYS A 433 -9.62 21.99 4.47
CA LYS A 433 -10.04 20.96 3.54
C LYS A 433 -11.55 21.03 3.31
N GLN A 434 -11.97 20.84 2.07
CA GLN A 434 -13.37 20.57 1.73
C GLN A 434 -13.58 19.06 1.72
N LEU A 435 -14.60 18.60 2.43
CA LEU A 435 -15.06 17.21 2.42
C LEU A 435 -16.44 17.13 1.77
N THR A 436 -16.65 16.14 0.91
CA THR A 436 -17.94 15.91 0.27
C THR A 436 -18.88 15.15 1.21
N VAL A 437 -20.12 15.63 1.33
CA VAL A 437 -21.24 14.91 1.96
C VAL A 437 -22.23 14.53 0.87
N THR A 438 -22.65 13.27 0.83
CA THR A 438 -23.53 12.69 -0.21
C THR A 438 -24.78 12.11 0.43
N ASN A 439 -25.95 12.44 -0.09
CA ASN A 439 -27.20 11.81 0.29
C ASN A 439 -27.50 10.64 -0.65
N ASN A 440 -27.17 9.42 -0.23
CA ASN A 440 -27.48 8.20 -0.99
C ASN A 440 -28.92 7.70 -0.74
N SER A 441 -29.71 8.36 0.11
CA SER A 441 -31.12 8.01 0.33
C SER A 441 -32.02 8.51 -0.80
N ASP A 442 -33.28 8.08 -0.75
CA ASP A 442 -34.34 8.52 -1.68
C ASP A 442 -35.12 9.75 -1.16
N MET A 443 -34.69 10.34 -0.04
CA MET A 443 -35.40 11.43 0.64
C MET A 443 -34.49 12.66 0.81
N THR A 444 -35.08 13.85 0.81
CA THR A 444 -34.35 15.08 1.18
C THR A 444 -34.16 15.13 2.70
N ALA A 445 -32.94 15.37 3.15
CA ALA A 445 -32.59 15.42 4.57
C ALA A 445 -32.26 16.86 5.01
N ASN A 446 -32.65 17.24 6.23
CA ASN A 446 -32.12 18.43 6.89
C ASN A 446 -31.06 17.99 7.90
N LEU A 447 -29.87 18.56 7.77
CA LEU A 447 -28.67 18.08 8.42
C LEU A 447 -28.17 19.10 9.45
N THR A 448 -27.70 18.58 10.57
CA THR A 448 -26.86 19.33 11.50
C THR A 448 -25.55 18.59 11.69
N PHE A 449 -24.48 19.35 11.89
CA PHE A 449 -23.13 18.81 11.99
C PHE A 449 -22.49 19.26 13.30
N MET A 450 -21.73 18.35 13.92
CA MET A 450 -20.98 18.64 15.13
C MET A 450 -19.62 17.97 15.06
N LEU A 451 -18.63 18.61 15.68
CA LEU A 451 -17.34 17.99 15.97
C LEU A 451 -17.36 17.50 17.42
N VAL A 452 -17.13 16.20 17.60
CA VAL A 452 -17.04 15.57 18.92
C VAL A 452 -15.58 15.24 19.18
N ALA A 453 -15.08 15.68 20.34
CA ALA A 453 -13.73 15.37 20.77
C ALA A 453 -13.54 13.85 20.92
N ASP A 454 -12.44 13.33 20.38
CA ASP A 454 -12.00 11.98 20.71
C ASP A 454 -11.19 12.00 22.04
N LYS A 455 -10.64 10.86 22.44
CA LYS A 455 -9.76 10.72 23.62
C LYS A 455 -8.41 11.46 23.46
N ILE A 456 -8.03 11.79 22.22
CA ILE A 456 -6.81 12.51 21.84
C ILE A 456 -7.17 13.99 21.60
N GLY A 457 -6.21 14.93 21.70
CA GLY A 457 -6.44 16.38 21.68
C GLY A 457 -7.54 16.88 20.72
N SER A 458 -8.32 17.87 21.12
CA SER A 458 -9.54 18.31 20.39
C SER A 458 -9.58 19.81 20.10
N ALA A 459 -8.45 20.49 20.24
CA ALA A 459 -8.36 21.93 19.99
C ALA A 459 -8.00 22.20 18.53
N GLY A 460 -8.37 23.38 18.03
CA GLY A 460 -7.92 23.88 16.72
C GLY A 460 -8.82 23.53 15.54
N PHE A 461 -9.67 22.50 15.62
CA PHE A 461 -10.62 22.21 14.54
C PHE A 461 -11.85 23.12 14.56
N SER A 462 -12.29 23.50 13.37
CA SER A 462 -13.56 24.19 13.12
C SER A 462 -14.23 23.64 11.87
N LEU A 463 -15.55 23.76 11.82
CA LEU A 463 -16.39 23.23 10.75
C LEU A 463 -17.35 24.31 10.25
N ASN A 464 -17.40 24.48 8.92
CA ASN A 464 -18.44 25.23 8.23
C ASN A 464 -19.23 24.27 7.32
N ALA A 465 -20.55 24.20 7.53
CA ALA A 465 -21.45 23.33 6.80
C ALA A 465 -22.70 24.08 6.28
N ASP A 466 -22.61 25.41 6.10
CA ASP A 466 -23.76 26.25 5.76
C ASP A 466 -24.44 25.80 4.46
N ASP A 467 -23.65 25.37 3.48
CA ASP A 467 -24.10 24.86 2.17
C ASP A 467 -24.63 23.41 2.21
N CYS A 468 -24.62 22.76 3.38
CA CYS A 468 -25.03 21.37 3.57
C CYS A 468 -26.23 21.18 4.50
N SER A 469 -26.87 22.26 4.96
CA SER A 469 -27.98 22.21 5.91
C SER A 469 -29.24 21.48 5.38
N THR A 470 -29.46 21.49 4.07
CA THR A 470 -30.50 20.69 3.41
C THR A 470 -29.90 19.99 2.21
N LEU A 471 -29.98 18.66 2.17
CA LEU A 471 -29.38 17.86 1.10
C LEU A 471 -30.44 17.01 0.41
N VAL A 472 -30.71 17.32 -0.86
CA VAL A 472 -31.69 16.61 -1.68
C VAL A 472 -31.22 15.18 -1.95
N ALA A 473 -32.17 14.25 -2.10
CA ALA A 473 -31.90 12.86 -2.47
C ALA A 473 -30.94 12.76 -3.67
N LYS A 474 -29.96 11.86 -3.57
CA LYS A 474 -28.92 11.58 -4.58
C LYS A 474 -28.02 12.76 -4.94
N GLN A 475 -28.01 13.83 -4.15
CA GLN A 475 -27.10 14.97 -4.33
C GLN A 475 -25.95 14.96 -3.34
N SER A 476 -24.94 15.78 -3.62
CA SER A 476 -23.80 16.04 -2.75
C SER A 476 -23.65 17.53 -2.48
N CYS A 477 -23.06 17.85 -1.34
CA CYS A 477 -22.64 19.19 -0.93
C CYS A 477 -21.24 19.10 -0.31
N ASN A 478 -20.59 20.24 -0.05
CA ASN A 478 -19.27 20.29 0.55
C ASN A 478 -19.33 20.95 1.93
N ILE A 479 -18.64 20.35 2.90
CA ILE A 479 -18.36 20.96 4.20
C ILE A 479 -16.89 21.35 4.26
N GLN A 480 -16.59 22.48 4.89
CA GLN A 480 -15.22 22.94 5.09
C GLN A 480 -14.77 22.65 6.52
N ILE A 481 -13.68 21.89 6.64
CA ILE A 481 -12.97 21.66 7.90
C ILE A 481 -11.70 22.50 7.89
N SER A 482 -11.44 23.21 8.98
CA SER A 482 -10.19 23.94 9.18
C SER A 482 -9.52 23.50 10.45
N PHE A 483 -8.20 23.32 10.41
CA PHE A 483 -7.36 23.06 11.57
C PHE A 483 -6.42 24.24 11.81
N ASP A 484 -6.53 24.87 12.98
CA ASP A 484 -5.68 25.95 13.45
C ASP A 484 -4.67 25.40 14.47
N ALA A 485 -3.43 25.20 14.02
CA ALA A 485 -2.36 24.51 14.74
C ALA A 485 -1.76 25.29 15.93
N LYS A 486 -2.59 25.91 16.77
CA LYS A 486 -2.16 26.70 17.95
C LYS A 486 -1.58 25.84 19.07
N THR A 487 -2.14 24.64 19.25
CA THR A 487 -1.76 23.70 20.31
C THR A 487 -0.94 22.58 19.70
N ILE A 488 0.29 22.39 20.18
CA ILE A 488 1.19 21.32 19.75
C ILE A 488 0.65 19.95 20.18
N GLY A 489 0.94 18.92 19.38
CA GLY A 489 0.57 17.53 19.61
C GLY A 489 -0.42 17.02 18.57
N GLN A 490 -0.80 15.76 18.74
CA GLN A 490 -1.82 15.10 17.92
C GLN A 490 -3.22 15.55 18.34
N HIS A 491 -4.06 15.78 17.34
CA HIS A 491 -5.46 16.13 17.50
C HIS A 491 -6.32 15.20 16.67
N LYS A 492 -7.45 14.77 17.23
CA LYS A 492 -8.42 13.91 16.55
C LYS A 492 -9.84 14.28 16.96
N MET A 493 -10.71 14.44 15.98
CA MET A 493 -12.13 14.71 16.20
C MET A 493 -13.00 13.84 15.31
N LEU A 494 -14.20 13.55 15.79
CA LEU A 494 -15.23 12.83 15.05
C LEU A 494 -16.22 13.82 14.46
N ILE A 495 -16.43 13.76 13.15
CA ILE A 495 -17.52 14.45 12.46
C ILE A 495 -18.79 13.63 12.68
N VAL A 496 -19.78 14.24 13.35
CA VAL A 496 -21.09 13.64 13.59
C VAL A 496 -22.14 14.41 12.78
N ILE A 497 -22.87 13.68 11.95
CA ILE A 497 -23.99 14.19 11.16
C ILE A 497 -25.28 13.72 11.80
N ASN A 498 -26.24 14.63 12.01
CA ASN A 498 -27.58 14.27 12.43
C ASN A 498 -28.59 14.67 11.37
N SER A 499 -29.48 13.74 11.03
CA SER A 499 -30.66 13.97 10.24
C SER A 499 -31.84 14.30 11.15
N ASN A 500 -32.74 15.18 10.70
CA ASN A 500 -34.01 15.42 11.39
C ASN A 500 -35.04 14.29 11.17
N ASP A 501 -34.72 13.32 10.31
CA ASP A 501 -35.51 12.13 10.02
C ASP A 501 -34.74 10.87 10.41
N GLU A 502 -35.27 10.11 11.37
CA GLU A 502 -34.68 8.87 11.91
C GLU A 502 -34.58 7.76 10.85
N ASN A 503 -35.33 7.85 9.75
CA ASN A 503 -35.27 6.88 8.66
C ASN A 503 -34.08 7.11 7.71
N ILE A 504 -33.36 8.23 7.87
CA ILE A 504 -32.18 8.55 7.07
C ILE A 504 -30.95 8.35 7.96
N PRO A 505 -30.30 7.17 7.92
CA PRO A 505 -29.12 6.93 8.72
C PRO A 505 -27.97 7.84 8.26
N THR A 506 -27.10 8.19 9.21
CA THR A 506 -25.97 9.09 8.96
C THR A 506 -24.66 8.40 9.27
N SER A 507 -23.66 8.65 8.44
CA SER A 507 -22.29 8.19 8.67
C SER A 507 -21.52 9.17 9.55
N GLN A 508 -20.36 8.72 10.01
CA GLN A 508 -19.42 9.48 10.82
C GLN A 508 -18.01 9.22 10.27
N SER A 509 -17.12 10.19 10.45
CA SER A 509 -15.74 10.13 9.93
C SER A 509 -14.79 10.87 10.87
N TYR A 510 -13.58 10.35 11.04
CA TYR A 510 -12.55 11.00 11.84
C TYR A 510 -11.76 12.01 11.01
N ILE A 511 -11.41 13.12 11.65
CA ILE A 511 -10.39 14.04 11.18
C ILE A 511 -9.24 14.05 12.18
N SER A 512 -8.00 14.02 11.67
CA SER A 512 -6.79 14.09 12.48
C SER A 512 -5.82 15.13 11.95
N ALA A 513 -4.95 15.60 12.82
CA ALA A 513 -3.85 16.49 12.49
C ALA A 513 -2.77 16.37 13.56
N GLU A 514 -1.53 16.69 13.22
CA GLU A 514 -0.47 16.85 14.21
C GLU A 514 0.20 18.22 14.06
N ALA A 515 0.23 18.98 15.16
CA ALA A 515 0.90 20.28 15.21
C ALA A 515 2.26 20.14 15.90
N ILE A 516 3.34 20.57 15.25
CA ILE A 516 4.70 20.48 15.80
C ILE A 516 5.32 21.84 16.10
N ALA A 517 6.18 21.90 17.12
CA ALA A 517 6.68 23.16 17.67
C ALA A 517 7.73 23.82 16.76
N GLU A 518 7.77 25.16 16.73
CA GLU A 518 8.87 25.89 16.08
C GLU A 518 10.21 25.56 16.76
N ASN A 519 11.24 25.33 15.95
CA ASN A 519 12.59 24.97 16.39
C ASN A 519 13.64 25.87 15.73
N SER A 520 13.91 27.01 16.37
CA SER A 520 14.89 27.99 15.90
C SER A 520 16.35 27.51 15.97
N ALA A 521 16.63 26.49 16.78
CA ALA A 521 17.96 25.91 16.91
C ALA A 521 18.34 25.12 15.64
N ILE A 522 17.41 24.33 15.09
CA ILE A 522 17.58 23.66 13.80
C ILE A 522 17.76 24.68 12.66
N ASN A 523 17.00 25.78 12.67
CA ASN A 523 17.16 26.84 11.68
C ASN A 523 18.60 27.38 11.64
N THR A 524 19.22 27.54 12.81
CA THR A 524 20.61 28.01 12.91
C THR A 524 21.62 26.98 12.40
N GLN A 525 21.32 25.68 12.56
CA GLN A 525 22.20 24.58 12.16
C GLN A 525 22.17 24.31 10.65
N LEU A 526 20.98 24.36 10.04
CA LEU A 526 20.77 23.92 8.66
C LEU A 526 20.69 25.04 7.63
N SER A 527 20.14 26.19 8.01
CA SER A 527 19.95 27.31 7.09
C SER A 527 21.19 28.20 7.12
N ASN A 528 21.78 28.51 5.96
CA ASN A 528 22.84 29.52 5.81
C ASN A 528 22.35 30.98 6.04
N GLY A 529 21.38 31.21 6.93
CA GLY A 529 20.97 32.53 7.39
C GLY A 529 19.91 33.26 6.57
N THR A 530 19.09 32.58 5.75
CA THR A 530 17.92 33.19 5.10
C THR A 530 16.77 33.36 6.11
N SER A 531 16.36 34.59 6.38
CA SER A 531 15.38 34.95 7.42
C SER A 531 13.92 34.58 7.12
N GLU A 532 13.65 33.97 5.97
CA GLU A 532 12.29 33.62 5.51
C GLU A 532 11.96 32.12 5.71
N SER A 533 12.92 31.31 6.14
CA SER A 533 12.73 29.89 6.42
C SER A 533 12.39 29.65 7.90
N LEU A 534 11.27 28.99 8.15
CA LEU A 534 10.87 28.55 9.49
C LEU A 534 11.01 27.03 9.62
N TRP A 535 11.54 26.60 10.75
CA TRP A 535 11.77 25.20 11.05
C TRP A 535 10.91 24.77 12.23
N PHE A 536 10.37 23.57 12.15
CA PHE A 536 9.57 22.95 13.19
C PHE A 536 10.06 21.53 13.43
N SER A 537 9.86 21.02 14.64
CA SER A 537 10.28 19.66 15.00
C SER A 537 9.35 19.08 16.06
N GLY A 538 8.96 17.82 15.87
CA GLY A 538 7.97 17.13 16.71
C GLY A 538 7.80 15.66 16.32
N GLY A 539 6.59 15.12 16.39
CA GLY A 539 6.35 13.67 16.48
C GLY A 539 6.25 13.22 17.93
N ASP A 540 6.33 11.91 18.15
CA ASP A 540 6.52 11.32 19.48
C ASP A 540 7.77 11.88 20.17
N ARG A 541 8.82 12.14 19.38
CA ARG A 541 10.03 12.87 19.80
C ARG A 541 10.51 13.82 18.71
N PRO A 542 10.92 15.06 19.06
CA PRO A 542 11.48 16.00 18.10
C PRO A 542 12.87 15.56 17.61
N TRP A 543 13.21 15.95 16.38
CA TRP A 543 14.58 15.92 15.86
C TRP A 543 15.52 16.80 16.69
N LEU A 544 16.77 16.37 16.78
CA LEU A 544 17.83 16.92 17.62
C LEU A 544 19.01 17.38 16.77
N ILE A 545 19.79 18.32 17.29
CA ILE A 545 21.03 18.78 16.64
C ILE A 545 22.13 17.74 16.84
N ASP A 546 22.81 17.38 15.75
CA ASP A 546 24.06 16.63 15.77
C ASP A 546 25.25 17.53 15.42
N ASN A 547 25.92 18.01 16.46
CA ASN A 547 27.10 18.87 16.33
C ASN A 547 28.32 18.12 15.75
N THR A 548 28.34 16.78 15.78
CA THR A 548 29.50 16.00 15.34
C THR A 548 29.61 15.98 13.81
N GLN A 549 28.46 15.94 13.12
CA GLN A 549 28.38 15.89 11.67
C GLN A 549 27.86 17.19 11.03
N ALA A 550 27.63 18.22 11.85
CA ALA A 550 26.94 19.45 11.46
C ALA A 550 25.56 19.17 10.82
N ALA A 551 24.83 18.22 11.41
CA ALA A 551 23.56 17.71 10.91
C ALA A 551 22.46 17.85 11.97
N ILE A 552 21.26 17.36 11.64
CA ILE A 552 20.22 17.01 12.61
C ILE A 552 19.88 15.53 12.46
N MET A 553 19.34 14.95 13.52
CA MET A 553 18.93 13.55 13.58
C MET A 553 17.55 13.40 14.21
N SER A 554 16.82 12.35 13.85
CA SER A 554 15.54 12.01 14.48
C SER A 554 15.69 11.76 15.99
N GLY A 555 14.61 12.01 16.72
CA GLY A 555 14.53 11.73 18.16
C GLY A 555 14.51 10.22 18.45
N ASP A 556 14.84 9.84 19.69
CA ASP A 556 14.85 8.43 20.12
C ASP A 556 13.40 7.94 20.33
N ILE A 557 12.85 7.29 19.31
CA ILE A 557 11.47 6.78 19.26
C ILE A 557 11.45 5.25 19.37
N GLY A 558 10.35 4.68 19.86
CA GLY A 558 10.11 3.24 19.92
C GLY A 558 9.21 2.74 18.78
N ASP A 559 8.78 1.49 18.88
CA ASP A 559 7.97 0.80 17.88
C ASP A 559 6.64 1.54 17.61
N ASN A 560 6.25 1.63 16.34
CA ASN A 560 5.07 2.36 15.85
C ASN A 560 5.03 3.85 16.22
N GLN A 561 6.17 4.46 16.54
CA GLN A 561 6.30 5.89 16.79
C GLN A 561 6.94 6.62 15.61
N GLN A 562 6.87 7.94 15.63
CA GLN A 562 7.43 8.79 14.58
C GLN A 562 8.15 10.04 15.10
N SER A 563 9.08 10.55 14.31
CA SER A 563 9.83 11.78 14.56
C SER A 563 9.88 12.65 13.30
N ALA A 564 9.44 13.90 13.40
CA ALA A 564 9.25 14.77 12.25
C ALA A 564 10.05 16.07 12.36
N VAL A 565 10.58 16.53 11.24
CA VAL A 565 11.10 17.88 11.05
C VAL A 565 10.45 18.48 9.81
N LEU A 566 10.01 19.74 9.92
CA LEU A 566 9.30 20.46 8.89
C LEU A 566 9.99 21.79 8.62
N LEU A 567 10.17 22.10 7.33
CA LEU A 567 10.64 23.38 6.83
C LEU A 567 9.52 24.07 6.07
N THR A 568 9.30 25.37 6.33
CA THR A 568 8.41 26.20 5.54
C THR A 568 9.13 27.42 4.97
N PHE A 569 8.84 27.77 3.73
CA PHE A 569 9.36 28.95 3.04
C PHE A 569 8.43 29.36 1.89
N SER A 570 8.70 30.53 1.30
CA SER A 570 7.91 31.09 0.19
C SER A 570 8.79 31.36 -1.03
N GLY A 571 8.24 31.10 -2.22
CA GLY A 571 8.83 31.49 -3.50
C GLY A 571 9.19 30.32 -4.42
N ALA A 572 9.37 30.64 -5.71
CA ALA A 572 9.78 29.67 -6.73
C ALA A 572 11.29 29.44 -6.72
N GLY A 573 11.75 28.21 -6.91
CA GLY A 573 13.16 27.86 -6.73
C GLY A 573 13.50 26.39 -6.89
N SER A 574 14.69 26.04 -6.44
CA SER A 574 15.16 24.66 -6.27
C SER A 574 15.59 24.46 -4.82
N LEU A 575 15.22 23.33 -4.22
CA LEU A 575 15.60 22.93 -2.87
C LEU A 575 16.58 21.76 -2.95
N SER A 576 17.73 21.88 -2.31
CA SER A 576 18.68 20.77 -2.18
C SER A 576 18.98 20.46 -0.72
N PHE A 577 19.20 19.19 -0.40
CA PHE A 577 19.56 18.73 0.94
C PHE A 577 20.29 17.38 0.87
N ASP A 578 20.99 17.03 1.93
CA ASP A 578 21.59 15.70 2.10
C ASP A 578 20.84 14.96 3.21
N TRP A 579 20.36 13.76 2.94
CA TRP A 579 19.69 12.90 3.91
C TRP A 579 20.35 11.52 3.99
N SER A 580 20.15 10.82 5.11
CA SER A 580 20.69 9.49 5.40
C SER A 580 19.77 8.78 6.39
N VAL A 581 19.79 7.44 6.39
CA VAL A 581 19.10 6.61 7.38
C VAL A 581 20.01 5.47 7.82
N SER A 582 19.93 5.08 9.08
CA SER A 582 20.51 3.87 9.64
C SER A 582 19.41 3.15 10.40
N SER A 583 18.88 2.10 9.79
CA SER A 583 17.79 1.28 10.29
C SER A 583 17.78 -0.11 9.65
N GLU A 584 16.81 -0.94 10.01
CA GLU A 584 16.49 -2.17 9.28
C GLU A 584 15.91 -1.89 7.89
N GLU A 585 16.16 -2.82 6.95
CA GLU A 585 15.63 -2.80 5.57
C GLU A 585 14.76 -4.03 5.33
N ASN A 586 13.61 -3.84 4.69
CA ASN A 586 12.79 -4.95 4.25
C ASN A 586 13.27 -5.49 2.89
N THR A 587 14.29 -6.35 2.93
CA THR A 587 14.87 -6.95 1.71
C THR A 587 13.91 -7.90 0.97
N ASP A 588 12.90 -8.45 1.66
CA ASP A 588 11.90 -9.34 1.06
C ASP A 588 10.80 -8.56 0.33
N ASN A 589 10.47 -7.35 0.80
CA ASN A 589 9.51 -6.46 0.16
C ASN A 589 9.95 -4.98 0.29
N PRO A 590 10.82 -4.50 -0.62
CA PRO A 590 11.39 -3.15 -0.56
C PRO A 590 10.36 -2.02 -0.63
N ASP A 591 9.17 -2.28 -1.21
CA ASP A 591 8.07 -1.30 -1.27
C ASP A 591 7.34 -1.13 0.06
N LYS A 592 7.61 -2.00 1.05
CA LYS A 592 7.09 -1.95 2.41
C LYS A 592 8.26 -1.91 3.40
N PRO A 593 8.98 -0.79 3.49
CA PRO A 593 10.11 -0.68 4.42
C PRO A 593 9.64 -0.90 5.86
N PHE A 594 10.54 -1.43 6.69
CA PHE A 594 10.34 -1.49 8.14
C PHE A 594 10.45 -0.07 8.71
N ASP A 595 11.63 0.28 9.21
CA ASP A 595 11.99 1.64 9.59
C ASP A 595 12.38 2.46 8.36
N ALA A 596 11.82 3.66 8.20
CA ALA A 596 12.14 4.50 7.05
C ALA A 596 12.08 6.01 7.33
N LEU A 597 12.89 6.75 6.59
CA LEU A 597 12.84 8.21 6.49
C LEU A 597 12.10 8.61 5.21
N TYR A 598 10.93 9.20 5.37
CA TYR A 598 10.06 9.66 4.29
C TYR A 598 10.23 11.15 4.02
N LEU A 599 10.11 11.54 2.75
CA LEU A 599 10.07 12.92 2.29
C LEU A 599 8.68 13.26 1.78
N PHE A 600 8.09 14.32 2.33
CA PHE A 600 6.84 14.91 1.83
C PHE A 600 7.06 16.35 1.36
N ILE A 601 6.42 16.71 0.26
CA ILE A 601 6.36 18.08 -0.27
C ILE A 601 4.89 18.47 -0.38
N ASP A 602 4.49 19.54 0.31
CA ASP A 602 3.13 20.07 0.32
C ASP A 602 2.06 19.00 0.65
N GLY A 603 2.45 18.04 1.50
CA GLY A 603 1.62 16.92 1.95
C GLY A 603 1.68 15.66 1.08
N GLU A 604 2.35 15.70 -0.08
CA GLU A 604 2.53 14.55 -0.98
C GLU A 604 3.84 13.82 -0.67
N GLN A 605 3.79 12.49 -0.51
CA GLN A 605 4.99 11.67 -0.34
C GLN A 605 5.75 11.58 -1.65
N ILE A 606 6.99 12.04 -1.67
CA ILE A 606 7.83 12.08 -2.87
C ILE A 606 8.79 10.89 -2.92
N ASN A 607 9.40 10.55 -1.79
CA ASN A 607 10.40 9.50 -1.73
C ASN A 607 10.59 8.99 -0.29
N PHE A 608 11.28 7.87 -0.12
CA PHE A 608 11.74 7.38 1.18
C PHE A 608 13.09 6.67 1.05
N ILE A 609 13.78 6.53 2.17
CA ILE A 609 14.95 5.66 2.32
C ILE A 609 14.79 4.81 3.58
N SER A 610 15.28 3.57 3.53
CA SER A 610 15.26 2.58 4.62
C SER A 610 16.58 1.81 4.61
N GLY A 611 16.94 1.14 5.71
CA GLY A 611 18.18 0.39 5.82
C GLY A 611 19.39 1.23 6.23
N GLU A 612 20.56 0.86 5.71
CA GLU A 612 21.84 1.54 5.96
C GLU A 612 22.26 2.39 4.75
N VAL A 613 21.73 3.61 4.68
CA VAL A 613 21.94 4.54 3.57
C VAL A 613 22.81 5.70 4.00
N ALA A 614 24.02 5.77 3.44
CA ALA A 614 24.91 6.90 3.61
C ALA A 614 24.33 8.20 3.02
N TYR A 615 24.84 9.35 3.47
CA TYR A 615 24.36 10.65 3.00
C TYR A 615 24.32 10.75 1.48
N THR A 616 23.11 10.96 0.98
CA THR A 616 22.83 11.16 -0.43
C THR A 616 22.23 12.53 -0.64
N LYS A 617 22.71 13.25 -1.65
CA LYS A 617 22.19 14.56 -1.99
C LYS A 617 20.94 14.44 -2.85
N ILE A 618 19.88 15.11 -2.45
CA ILE A 618 18.65 15.28 -3.21
C ILE A 618 18.55 16.74 -3.68
N THR A 619 18.01 16.93 -4.88
CA THR A 619 17.67 18.24 -5.42
C THR A 619 16.28 18.15 -6.03
N ILE A 620 15.39 19.02 -5.55
CA ILE A 620 14.04 19.21 -6.05
C ILE A 620 14.08 20.50 -6.86
N ASP A 621 13.97 20.35 -8.18
CA ASP A 621 13.91 21.48 -9.09
C ASP A 621 12.47 21.94 -9.31
N ASP A 622 12.30 23.15 -9.84
CA ASP A 622 11.01 23.70 -10.29
C ASP A 622 9.90 23.82 -9.22
N LEU A 623 10.26 24.11 -7.96
CA LEU A 623 9.29 24.56 -6.97
C LEU A 623 8.60 25.84 -7.47
N THR A 624 7.27 25.83 -7.48
CA THR A 624 6.46 26.90 -8.04
C THR A 624 6.42 28.14 -7.13
N THR A 625 5.83 29.24 -7.59
CA THR A 625 5.62 30.39 -6.71
C THR A 625 4.52 30.08 -5.69
N GLY A 626 4.83 30.12 -4.40
CA GLY A 626 3.85 29.93 -3.33
C GLY A 626 4.53 29.68 -1.99
N GLU A 627 3.72 29.39 -0.96
CA GLU A 627 4.19 28.83 0.30
C GLU A 627 4.41 27.33 0.12
N HIS A 628 5.52 26.81 0.65
CA HIS A 628 5.86 25.40 0.60
C HIS A 628 6.09 24.82 1.99
N GLN A 629 5.73 23.55 2.16
CA GLN A 629 5.95 22.72 3.33
C GLN A 629 6.75 21.48 2.96
N ILE A 630 7.94 21.32 3.55
CA ILE A 630 8.81 20.17 3.32
C ILE A 630 8.96 19.40 4.62
N THR A 631 8.49 18.17 4.65
CA THR A 631 8.52 17.32 5.85
C THR A 631 9.46 16.14 5.63
N TRP A 632 10.38 15.95 6.57
CA TRP A 632 11.13 14.70 6.71
C TRP A 632 10.59 13.97 7.94
N LEU A 633 10.08 12.76 7.72
CA LEU A 633 9.37 11.98 8.72
C LEU A 633 10.06 10.63 8.88
N TYR A 634 10.70 10.41 10.02
CA TYR A 634 11.24 9.11 10.38
C TYR A 634 10.16 8.32 11.13
N LYS A 635 9.82 7.11 10.66
CA LYS A 635 8.86 6.22 11.30
C LYS A 635 9.52 4.89 11.63
N LYS A 636 9.18 4.35 12.80
CA LYS A 636 9.49 2.97 13.16
C LYS A 636 8.29 2.06 12.93
N ASP A 637 8.54 0.84 12.48
CA ASP A 637 7.52 -0.19 12.42
C ASP A 637 7.34 -0.87 13.80
N GLY A 638 6.60 -1.99 13.83
CA GLY A 638 6.40 -2.81 15.03
C GLY A 638 7.48 -3.87 15.27
N GLY A 639 8.57 -3.84 14.49
CA GLY A 639 9.57 -4.88 14.34
C GLY A 639 10.74 -4.79 15.32
N THR A 640 11.86 -5.39 14.96
CA THR A 640 13.06 -5.47 15.81
C THR A 640 14.07 -4.42 15.39
N SER A 641 14.43 -3.50 16.30
CA SER A 641 15.51 -2.53 16.07
C SER A 641 16.81 -3.13 15.51
N GLU A 642 17.26 -2.64 14.35
CA GLU A 642 18.60 -2.85 13.81
C GLU A 642 19.22 -1.52 13.34
N GLY A 643 20.55 -1.40 13.42
CA GLY A 643 21.23 -0.14 13.12
C GLY A 643 21.14 0.87 14.28
N GLU A 644 21.11 2.16 13.95
CA GLU A 644 20.97 3.24 14.93
C GLU A 644 19.51 3.69 15.16
N ASP A 645 18.56 3.17 14.36
CA ASP A 645 17.16 3.58 14.29
C ASP A 645 16.99 5.11 14.13
N LYS A 646 17.75 5.70 13.19
CA LYS A 646 17.78 7.15 12.99
C LYS A 646 17.77 7.59 11.55
N GLY A 647 17.01 8.66 11.30
CA GLY A 647 17.09 9.49 10.11
C GLY A 647 17.97 10.72 10.36
N TYR A 648 18.68 11.17 9.32
CA TYR A 648 19.63 12.27 9.38
C TYR A 648 19.40 13.27 8.23
N LEU A 649 19.63 14.56 8.51
CA LEU A 649 19.49 15.64 7.52
C LEU A 649 20.57 16.70 7.70
N LYS A 650 21.16 17.18 6.60
CA LYS A 650 22.09 18.32 6.58
C LYS A 650 22.08 19.06 5.24
N ASN A 651 22.81 20.19 5.18
CA ASN A 651 23.04 20.96 3.95
C ASN A 651 21.75 21.38 3.21
N VAL A 652 20.73 21.80 3.95
CA VAL A 652 19.43 22.20 3.38
C VAL A 652 19.53 23.61 2.82
N ILE A 653 19.36 23.75 1.50
CA ILE A 653 19.55 25.00 0.77
C ILE A 653 18.43 25.20 -0.22
N PHE A 654 17.65 26.27 -0.04
CA PHE A 654 16.71 26.77 -1.04
C PHE A 654 17.36 27.85 -1.90
N THR A 655 17.24 27.71 -3.22
CA THR A 655 17.77 28.64 -4.23
C THR A 655 16.62 29.23 -5.05
N PRO A 656 16.22 30.49 -4.82
CA PRO A 656 15.10 31.10 -5.53
C PRO A 656 15.42 31.37 -7.02
N ILE A 657 14.42 31.27 -7.88
CA ILE A 657 14.52 31.69 -9.28
C ILE A 657 14.66 33.22 -9.31
N ALA A 658 15.74 33.72 -9.91
CA ALA A 658 15.97 35.15 -10.03
C ALA A 658 14.86 35.81 -10.89
N ILE A 659 14.07 36.70 -10.29
CA ILE A 659 13.13 37.55 -11.02
C ILE A 659 13.95 38.47 -11.93
N SER A 660 13.93 38.24 -13.24
CA SER A 660 14.55 39.17 -14.19
C SER A 660 13.71 40.45 -14.24
N ILE A 661 14.09 41.46 -13.46
CA ILE A 661 13.53 42.80 -13.60
C ILE A 661 14.14 43.41 -14.88
N PRO A 662 13.36 43.77 -15.91
CA PRO A 662 13.90 44.49 -17.05
C PRO A 662 14.51 45.81 -16.57
N PRO A 663 15.73 46.18 -17.00
CA PRO A 663 16.35 47.40 -16.53
C PRO A 663 15.48 48.61 -16.90
N GLU A 664 15.14 49.40 -15.87
CA GLU A 664 14.44 50.66 -16.01
C GLU A 664 15.18 51.52 -17.05
N GLN A 665 14.52 51.81 -18.18
CA GLN A 665 15.05 52.70 -19.21
C GLN A 665 15.20 54.10 -18.61
N THR A 666 16.40 54.39 -18.10
CA THR A 666 16.81 55.75 -17.79
C THR A 666 16.84 56.55 -19.08
N THR A 667 15.75 57.27 -19.37
CA THR A 667 15.74 58.28 -20.42
C THR A 667 16.74 59.38 -20.06
N ARG A 668 17.97 59.27 -20.54
CA ARG A 668 18.94 60.37 -20.54
C ARG A 668 18.40 61.46 -21.46
N LYS A 669 17.88 62.54 -20.89
CA LYS A 669 17.75 63.82 -21.60
C LYS A 669 19.16 64.31 -21.94
N SER A 670 19.57 64.07 -23.18
CA SER A 670 20.73 64.70 -23.80
C SER A 670 20.44 66.18 -24.01
N SER A 671 21.14 67.03 -23.24
CA SER A 671 21.32 68.45 -23.52
C SER A 671 22.57 68.58 -24.40
N GLY A 672 22.38 68.87 -25.68
CA GLY A 672 23.46 69.13 -26.64
C GLY A 672 22.90 69.82 -27.87
N GLY A 673 22.92 71.15 -27.87
CA GLY A 673 22.47 71.97 -28.99
C GLY A 673 23.48 72.01 -30.14
N SER A 674 22.99 72.25 -31.35
CA SER A 674 23.55 73.25 -32.26
C SER A 674 22.71 73.37 -33.54
N ALA A 675 22.16 74.57 -33.69
CA ALA A 675 22.11 75.34 -34.93
C ALA A 675 21.92 74.59 -36.25
N TYR A 676 20.67 74.49 -36.72
CA TYR A 676 20.39 74.71 -38.13
C TYR A 676 19.04 75.42 -38.32
N LEU A 677 19.12 76.51 -39.08
CA LEU A 677 18.08 77.20 -39.84
C LEU A 677 16.93 77.89 -39.06
N LEU A 678 17.14 79.20 -38.89
CA LEU A 678 16.19 80.23 -39.33
C LEU A 678 15.31 79.76 -40.50
N LEU A 679 13.99 79.88 -40.34
CA LEU A 679 13.06 80.57 -41.25
C LEU A 679 11.65 80.03 -41.03
N LEU A 680 10.77 80.85 -40.46
CA LEU A 680 9.46 81.24 -41.01
C LEU A 680 8.50 81.66 -39.88
N ILE A 681 8.16 82.96 -39.92
CA ILE A 681 6.83 83.55 -39.58
C ILE A 681 6.54 83.55 -38.06
N LEU A 682 6.61 84.64 -37.29
CA LEU A 682 6.26 86.06 -37.51
C LEU A 682 4.88 86.25 -38.15
N THR A 683 3.84 86.05 -37.34
CA THR A 683 2.50 86.69 -37.34
C THR A 683 1.62 85.82 -36.44
N LEU A 684 0.83 86.25 -35.47
CA LEU A 684 0.33 87.53 -34.97
C LEU A 684 0.08 87.25 -33.47
N LEU A 685 0.40 88.15 -32.55
CA LEU A 685 -0.59 89.11 -32.01
C LEU A 685 -1.96 88.42 -31.81
N THR A 686 -2.58 88.36 -30.65
CA THR A 686 -2.54 89.26 -29.50
C THR A 686 -3.66 88.82 -28.56
N LEU A 687 -3.55 89.27 -27.31
CA LEU A 687 -4.67 89.66 -26.46
C LEU A 687 -5.61 88.52 -26.04
N ASN A 688 -5.52 88.14 -24.77
CA ASN A 688 -6.09 88.91 -23.65
C ASN A 688 -6.74 88.00 -22.62
N ARG A 689 -6.34 88.26 -21.37
CA ARG A 689 -7.21 88.45 -20.19
C ARG A 689 -8.20 87.33 -19.85
N ARG A 690 -8.04 86.63 -18.73
CA ARG A 690 -8.21 87.05 -17.30
C ARG A 690 -9.59 86.60 -16.79
N LEU A 691 -9.56 86.17 -15.52
CA LEU A 691 -10.66 86.10 -14.53
C LEU A 691 -11.57 84.87 -14.74
N ILE A 692 -11.86 84.03 -13.74
CA ILE A 692 -11.77 84.12 -12.27
C ILE A 692 -11.25 82.78 -11.74
#